data_AF-A0A673A851-F1
#
_entry.id   AF-A0A673A851-F1
#
_cell.length_a   1.000
_cell.length_b   1.000
_cell.length_c   1.000
_cell.angle_alpha   90.00
_cell.angle_beta   90.00
_cell.angle_gamma   90.00
#
_symmetry.space_group_name_H-M   'P 1'
#
loop_
_entity.id
_entity.type
_entity.pdbx_description
1 polymer ?
#
loop_
_entity_poly.entity_id
_entity_poly.type
_entity_poly.pdbx_seq_one_letter_code
_entity_poly.pdbx_strand_id
1 'polypeptide(L)'
;LKQKFVRVFEGITKEGLPKTLLNQIYTELYITEGGATEVSQDHEVRQIETASRNPHRPPTTITCKNIFKTPPDRDQPIRTVLTKGVAGVGKTVSTQKFSLDWAEDKANQDIHFIFPFTFRELNVLKRKKFSLVELVHHFFTETKEAGIWIFEDFQVVFILDGLDECRPPLDFNNTQILTDVTESTSVDVLLMNLIRGNLLPSARLWITTRPAAANQIPAECRGMVTEVRGFTDPQKEEYFRKRFTDEEQTNTIISHIKTSRSVHIMCHIPVFCWITATVLEDVLKTADRRQLPKTLTQMYIHFLVVQAKLKNIKYDGRSETEPHWSPKTKKMIKSLGKLAFEQLKKGNLIFYESDLTECGIDIRSASVYSGVFTEVFKEESGLYQNKVFCFIHLSVHEFLAALHVHQTFINTGVNLLSGQTSVWSKLSKVKPVQFYQTAVDEALQSPNGHLDLFLRFLLGLSLQTNQSLLRSLVKPTGSSSETNQKTVEYIKEKISENVSAERSINLFHCLNELEDGSLMDQIQQYLRSGRLSTEQLSPAQWSALAFILLSSEKVLDVFDLKEYSGSEEVLLRLLPVVKASNKALLSGCNLSERSCGALSSVLRSQSCSLTLLDLSNNDLKDSGGKILSDGLKSPGCRLDTLRLSGCNLSERSCEALSSVLRFQSSSLIHLDLSKNDLKDSGVKTLSDGLRSPGCRLDTLRSGSTDLQLCSESGTHRLYTLKSFDGCDVLCCRLSGCLITEEGCSSLVSALKSNPSHLRLLDLSYNHPGASGQELSALVEDPHWRLDTLDCVFFCPSDFCELTLDPNTANRRLELSENNKKVELVYEVQSYPDHQDRSEDWGQVMCSTDLTGRCYWEVQWSGNVEISVTYRGIRSKGDSGEWVFGANDQSWSLWCDRDGYRVWHKHEFSVYVDCPAGSVSFYTVSTDKLIHIYTFKTTFTEPLFGGFGLWETGSKVCLCGV
;
A
#
# COMPACT_ATOMS: atom_id res chain seq x y z
N LEU A 1 -8.52 24.91 -32.06
CA LEU A 1 -7.96 24.38 -30.77
C LEU A 1 -6.45 24.57 -30.60
N LYS A 2 -5.61 24.21 -31.59
CA LYS A 2 -4.14 24.38 -31.51
C LYS A 2 -3.70 25.77 -31.03
N GLN A 3 -4.22 26.85 -31.64
CA GLN A 3 -3.92 28.21 -31.21
C GLN A 3 -4.36 28.52 -29.76
N LYS A 4 -5.47 27.91 -29.30
CA LYS A 4 -6.05 28.11 -27.96
C LYS A 4 -5.21 27.44 -26.86
N PHE A 5 -4.66 26.25 -27.11
CA PHE A 5 -4.01 25.41 -26.08
C PHE A 5 -2.50 25.19 -26.22
N VAL A 6 -1.87 25.63 -27.32
CA VAL A 6 -0.41 25.48 -27.51
C VAL A 6 0.42 26.18 -26.43
N ARG A 7 -0.17 27.16 -25.74
CA ARG A 7 0.47 27.99 -24.70
C ARG A 7 -0.31 27.89 -23.41
N VAL A 8 0.40 27.74 -22.29
CA VAL A 8 -0.20 27.73 -20.95
C VAL A 8 -0.09 29.12 -20.35
N PHE A 9 -1.15 29.54 -19.67
CA PHE A 9 -1.16 30.79 -18.91
C PHE A 9 -0.56 30.56 -17.52
N GLU A 10 0.70 30.92 -17.35
CA GLU A 10 1.37 31.00 -16.03
C GLU A 10 1.05 32.32 -15.29
N GLY A 11 -0.16 32.87 -15.47
CA GLY A 11 -0.62 34.03 -14.71
C GLY A 11 -0.10 35.41 -15.15
N ILE A 12 0.56 35.58 -16.30
CA ILE A 12 1.01 36.91 -16.79
C ILE A 12 0.69 37.12 -18.28
N THR A 13 -0.19 38.08 -18.58
CA THR A 13 -0.56 38.49 -19.96
C THR A 13 0.34 39.60 -20.51
N LYS A 14 1.31 39.32 -21.40
CA LYS A 14 1.78 40.36 -22.35
C LYS A 14 2.18 39.75 -23.69
N GLU A 15 1.93 40.50 -24.75
CA GLU A 15 2.64 40.40 -26.03
C GLU A 15 4.12 40.74 -25.80
N GLY A 16 5.02 39.87 -26.27
CA GLY A 16 6.47 40.11 -26.25
C GLY A 16 7.30 39.30 -25.24
N LEU A 17 6.71 38.58 -24.28
CA LEU A 17 7.41 37.52 -23.52
C LEU A 17 7.17 36.17 -24.20
N PRO A 18 8.18 35.26 -24.29
CA PRO A 18 7.97 33.94 -24.85
C PRO A 18 6.96 33.19 -23.98
N LYS A 19 5.74 33.03 -24.50
CA LYS A 19 4.70 32.23 -23.85
C LYS A 19 5.19 30.78 -23.80
N THR A 20 5.26 30.20 -22.60
CA THR A 20 5.72 28.82 -22.41
C THR A 20 4.84 27.86 -23.21
N LEU A 21 5.46 27.05 -24.06
CA LEU A 21 4.75 26.06 -24.86
C LEU A 21 4.30 24.92 -23.93
N LEU A 22 3.02 24.55 -23.98
CA LEU A 22 2.48 23.48 -23.14
C LEU A 22 3.33 22.20 -23.28
N ASN A 23 3.68 21.83 -24.51
CA ASN A 23 4.49 20.64 -24.78
C ASN A 23 5.91 20.67 -24.19
N GLN A 24 6.47 21.85 -23.87
CA GLN A 24 7.81 21.95 -23.28
C GLN A 24 7.81 21.74 -21.76
N ILE A 25 6.73 22.15 -21.08
CA ILE A 25 6.62 22.07 -19.62
C ILE A 25 5.69 20.94 -19.14
N TYR A 26 4.85 20.40 -20.03
CA TYR A 26 3.90 19.37 -19.66
C TYR A 26 4.64 18.14 -19.16
N THR A 27 4.27 17.73 -17.96
CA THR A 27 4.70 16.51 -17.31
C THR A 27 3.45 15.65 -17.17
N GLU A 28 3.51 14.40 -17.61
CA GLU A 28 2.36 13.50 -17.57
C GLU A 28 1.86 13.39 -16.13
N LEU A 29 0.56 13.53 -15.91
CA LEU A 29 -0.03 13.41 -14.57
C LEU A 29 -0.25 11.95 -14.22
N TYR A 30 -0.10 11.62 -12.94
CA TYR A 30 -0.50 10.31 -12.44
C TYR A 30 -2.03 10.24 -12.31
N ILE A 31 -2.66 9.60 -13.30
CA ILE A 31 -4.11 9.35 -13.35
C ILE A 31 -4.36 7.87 -13.16
N THR A 32 -5.30 7.55 -12.28
CA THR A 32 -5.67 6.17 -11.93
C THR A 32 -7.17 5.96 -12.11
N GLU A 33 -7.61 4.73 -12.35
CA GLU A 33 -9.02 4.37 -12.26
C GLU A 33 -9.55 4.64 -10.83
N GLY A 34 -10.65 5.37 -10.74
CA GLY A 34 -11.26 5.75 -9.48
C GLY A 34 -12.22 4.66 -8.99
N GLY A 35 -12.00 4.15 -7.78
CA GLY A 35 -12.98 3.29 -7.12
C GLY A 35 -14.30 4.01 -6.85
N ALA A 36 -15.39 3.24 -6.68
CA ALA A 36 -16.72 3.69 -6.25
C ALA A 36 -16.74 4.25 -4.80
N THR A 37 -15.60 4.64 -4.25
CA THR A 37 -15.48 5.15 -2.89
C THR A 37 -16.10 6.54 -2.77
N GLU A 38 -16.77 6.73 -1.64
CA GLU A 38 -17.40 7.97 -1.21
C GLU A 38 -16.45 9.17 -1.35
N VAL A 39 -17.05 10.31 -1.61
CA VAL A 39 -16.39 11.60 -1.69
C VAL A 39 -15.80 11.94 -0.32
N SER A 40 -14.45 11.95 -0.22
CA SER A 40 -13.79 12.45 1.01
C SER A 40 -14.25 13.87 1.29
N GLN A 41 -14.70 14.11 2.52
CA GLN A 41 -15.08 15.43 3.01
C GLN A 41 -13.88 16.21 3.59
N ASP A 42 -12.69 15.61 3.59
CA ASP A 42 -11.48 16.26 4.09
C ASP A 42 -11.09 17.45 3.23
N HIS A 43 -10.48 18.45 3.87
CA HIS A 43 -9.91 19.59 3.17
C HIS A 43 -8.77 19.16 2.22
N GLU A 44 -8.57 19.93 1.15
CA GLU A 44 -7.65 19.57 0.06
C GLU A 44 -6.22 19.33 0.55
N VAL A 45 -5.75 20.06 1.56
CA VAL A 45 -4.40 19.87 2.14
C VAL A 45 -4.22 18.48 2.75
N ARG A 46 -5.24 17.93 3.42
CA ARG A 46 -5.19 16.58 4.00
C ARG A 46 -5.22 15.51 2.91
N GLN A 47 -6.00 15.73 1.86
CA GLN A 47 -6.04 14.84 0.70
C GLN A 47 -4.66 14.78 0.01
N ILE A 48 -3.97 15.91 -0.14
CA ILE A 48 -2.61 15.99 -0.70
C ILE A 48 -1.61 15.22 0.17
N GLU A 49 -1.66 15.43 1.49
CA GLU A 49 -0.80 14.73 2.43
C GLU A 49 -1.03 13.21 2.42
N THR A 50 -2.28 12.76 2.41
CA THR A 50 -2.63 11.34 2.32
C THR A 50 -2.21 10.74 0.97
N ALA A 51 -2.44 11.44 -0.15
CA ALA A 51 -2.03 10.99 -1.48
C ALA A 51 -0.49 10.85 -1.59
N SER A 52 0.26 11.74 -0.93
CA SER A 52 1.72 11.66 -0.89
C SER A 52 2.26 10.44 -0.10
N ARG A 53 1.46 9.84 0.78
CA ARG A 53 1.85 8.70 1.63
C ARG A 53 1.57 7.34 1.00
N ASN A 54 0.59 7.27 0.08
CA ASN A 54 0.12 6.00 -0.47
C ASN A 54 0.41 5.88 -1.99
N PRO A 55 1.69 5.78 -2.42
CA PRO A 55 2.03 5.71 -3.84
C PRO A 55 1.84 4.31 -4.47
N HIS A 56 1.63 3.24 -3.69
CA HIS A 56 1.89 1.87 -4.18
C HIS A 56 0.76 0.85 -3.92
N ARG A 57 -0.32 0.99 -4.69
CA ARG A 57 -0.71 -0.02 -5.69
C ARG A 57 -1.72 0.66 -6.64
N PRO A 58 -1.38 0.83 -7.93
CA PRO A 58 -2.20 1.61 -8.84
C PRO A 58 -3.52 0.87 -9.10
N PRO A 59 -4.68 1.53 -9.00
CA PRO A 59 -5.68 1.29 -10.03
C PRO A 59 -4.99 1.46 -11.38
N THR A 60 -5.36 0.69 -12.39
CA THR A 60 -4.80 0.71 -13.75
C THR A 60 -4.40 2.14 -14.13
N THR A 61 -3.10 2.41 -14.33
CA THR A 61 -2.64 3.77 -14.63
C THR A 61 -3.14 4.14 -16.02
N ILE A 62 -3.89 5.23 -16.12
CA ILE A 62 -4.52 5.66 -17.35
C ILE A 62 -3.75 6.87 -17.86
N THR A 63 -3.01 6.72 -18.96
CA THR A 63 -2.43 7.88 -19.62
C THR A 63 -3.53 8.77 -20.19
N CYS A 64 -3.30 10.08 -20.25
CA CYS A 64 -4.29 11.04 -20.79
C CYS A 64 -4.79 10.65 -22.21
N LYS A 65 -3.91 10.07 -23.03
CA LYS A 65 -4.22 9.58 -24.39
C LYS A 65 -5.16 8.37 -24.43
N ASN A 66 -5.20 7.59 -23.36
CA ASN A 66 -5.98 6.35 -23.28
C ASN A 66 -7.25 6.53 -22.44
N ILE A 67 -7.67 7.76 -22.14
CA ILE A 67 -8.76 8.06 -21.20
C ILE A 67 -10.11 7.44 -21.61
N PHE A 68 -10.34 7.16 -22.90
CA PHE A 68 -11.55 6.49 -23.39
C PHE A 68 -11.32 5.03 -23.82
N LYS A 69 -10.12 4.47 -23.61
CA LYS A 69 -9.86 3.06 -23.96
C LYS A 69 -10.51 2.16 -22.93
N THR A 70 -11.28 1.20 -23.41
CA THR A 70 -11.93 0.18 -22.57
C THR A 70 -10.88 -0.75 -21.95
N PRO A 71 -10.87 -0.96 -20.62
CA PRO A 71 -10.04 -1.96 -19.98
C PRO A 71 -10.34 -3.38 -20.49
N PRO A 72 -9.38 -4.32 -20.44
CA PRO A 72 -9.57 -5.70 -20.92
C PRO A 72 -10.76 -6.43 -20.27
N ASP A 73 -11.06 -6.08 -19.02
CA ASP A 73 -12.07 -6.76 -18.20
C ASP A 73 -13.51 -6.24 -18.43
N ARG A 74 -13.72 -5.38 -19.44
CA ARG A 74 -15.00 -4.73 -19.68
C ARG A 74 -15.46 -4.85 -21.14
N ASP A 75 -16.65 -5.41 -21.31
CA ASP A 75 -17.24 -5.65 -22.64
C ASP A 75 -17.90 -4.42 -23.28
N GLN A 76 -18.19 -3.37 -22.50
CA GLN A 76 -18.91 -2.17 -22.98
C GLN A 76 -17.99 -0.96 -23.17
N PRO A 77 -18.14 -0.20 -24.28
CA PRO A 77 -17.35 1.00 -24.53
C PRO A 77 -17.65 2.12 -23.53
N ILE A 78 -16.61 2.89 -23.17
CA ILE A 78 -16.73 3.97 -22.20
C ILE A 78 -17.30 5.22 -22.89
N ARG A 79 -18.55 5.56 -22.56
CA ARG A 79 -19.19 6.81 -23.01
C ARG A 79 -18.74 8.02 -22.19
N THR A 80 -18.91 7.96 -20.87
CA THR A 80 -18.66 9.09 -19.96
C THR A 80 -17.51 8.79 -19.02
N VAL A 81 -16.48 9.63 -19.02
CA VAL A 81 -15.39 9.62 -18.05
C VAL A 81 -15.58 10.78 -17.07
N LEU A 82 -15.68 10.47 -15.77
CA LEU A 82 -15.71 11.44 -14.70
C LEU A 82 -14.37 11.47 -13.97
N THR A 83 -13.59 12.53 -14.18
CA THR A 83 -12.26 12.70 -13.57
C THR A 83 -12.33 13.59 -12.34
N LYS A 84 -12.05 13.03 -11.17
CA LYS A 84 -11.95 13.76 -9.90
C LYS A 84 -10.49 14.08 -9.53
N GLY A 85 -10.29 15.09 -8.72
CA GLY A 85 -8.99 15.43 -8.13
C GLY A 85 -9.02 16.79 -7.41
N VAL A 86 -8.06 17.03 -6.51
CA VAL A 86 -7.99 18.29 -5.73
C VAL A 86 -7.75 19.52 -6.62
N ALA A 87 -7.94 20.74 -6.09
CA ALA A 87 -7.61 21.94 -6.84
C ALA A 87 -6.12 21.98 -7.23
N GLY A 88 -5.82 22.62 -8.37
CA GLY A 88 -4.43 22.76 -8.84
C GLY A 88 -3.74 21.48 -9.32
N VAL A 89 -4.38 20.30 -9.20
CA VAL A 89 -3.78 19.00 -9.54
C VAL A 89 -3.51 18.79 -11.04
N GLY A 90 -4.06 19.66 -11.91
CA GLY A 90 -3.84 19.61 -13.36
C GLY A 90 -4.98 19.02 -14.19
N LYS A 91 -6.19 18.90 -13.65
CA LYS A 91 -7.39 18.43 -14.40
C LYS A 91 -7.60 19.20 -15.71
N THR A 92 -7.70 20.53 -15.64
CA THR A 92 -7.83 21.42 -16.81
C THR A 92 -6.62 21.34 -17.75
N VAL A 93 -5.40 21.22 -17.22
CA VAL A 93 -4.20 21.08 -18.06
C VAL A 93 -4.21 19.75 -18.83
N SER A 94 -4.79 18.69 -18.26
CA SER A 94 -4.93 17.39 -18.94
C SER A 94 -5.89 17.46 -20.11
N THR A 95 -7.06 18.09 -19.92
CA THR A 95 -8.04 18.25 -21.00
C THR A 95 -7.52 19.16 -22.12
N GLN A 96 -6.76 20.19 -21.76
CA GLN A 96 -6.04 21.03 -22.72
C GLN A 96 -4.97 20.25 -23.49
N LYS A 97 -4.19 19.40 -22.80
CA LYS A 97 -3.17 18.55 -23.43
C LYS A 97 -3.79 17.55 -24.40
N PHE A 98 -4.86 16.88 -24.00
CA PHE A 98 -5.62 15.96 -24.85
C PHE A 98 -6.11 16.65 -26.13
N SER A 99 -6.71 17.83 -25.97
CA SER A 99 -7.21 18.64 -27.08
C SER A 99 -6.09 19.15 -28.00
N LEU A 100 -4.93 19.48 -27.44
CA LEU A 100 -3.76 19.93 -28.20
C LEU A 100 -3.15 18.77 -28.99
N ASP A 101 -2.99 17.60 -28.38
CA ASP A 101 -2.44 16.41 -29.07
C ASP A 101 -3.33 15.95 -30.21
N TRP A 102 -4.65 16.05 -30.05
CA TRP A 102 -5.60 15.83 -31.15
C TRP A 102 -5.42 16.89 -32.26
N ALA A 103 -5.34 18.17 -31.91
CA ALA A 103 -5.22 19.26 -32.88
C ALA A 103 -3.82 19.39 -33.55
N GLU A 104 -2.84 18.62 -33.08
CA GLU A 104 -1.48 18.49 -33.65
C GLU A 104 -1.27 17.14 -34.35
N ASP A 105 -2.34 16.36 -34.55
CA ASP A 105 -2.31 15.03 -35.19
C ASP A 105 -1.40 14.01 -34.49
N LYS A 106 -1.23 14.14 -33.16
CA LYS A 106 -0.34 13.28 -32.35
C LYS A 106 -1.05 12.10 -31.68
N ALA A 107 -2.34 12.22 -31.41
CA ALA A 107 -3.13 11.18 -30.75
C ALA A 107 -4.63 11.33 -31.07
N ASN A 108 -5.43 10.29 -30.76
CA ASN A 108 -6.89 10.32 -30.77
C ASN A 108 -7.54 10.68 -32.12
N GLN A 109 -6.92 10.27 -33.24
CA GLN A 109 -7.41 10.55 -34.59
C GLN A 109 -8.66 9.74 -34.98
N ASP A 110 -9.12 8.85 -34.10
CA ASP A 110 -10.46 8.22 -34.17
C ASP A 110 -11.60 9.22 -33.88
N ILE A 111 -11.28 10.38 -33.31
CA ILE A 111 -12.25 11.42 -32.95
C ILE A 111 -12.28 12.50 -34.04
N HIS A 112 -13.49 12.81 -34.52
CA HIS A 112 -13.71 13.81 -35.59
C HIS A 112 -13.83 15.23 -35.04
N PHE A 113 -14.46 15.40 -33.87
CA PHE A 113 -14.64 16.72 -33.24
C PHE A 113 -14.43 16.66 -31.73
N ILE A 114 -13.74 17.68 -31.21
CA ILE A 114 -13.61 17.92 -29.76
C ILE A 114 -14.19 19.29 -29.44
N PHE A 115 -15.18 19.31 -28.55
CA PHE A 115 -15.83 20.54 -28.07
C PHE A 115 -15.54 20.73 -26.57
N PRO A 116 -14.47 21.48 -26.22
CA PRO A 116 -14.17 21.80 -24.83
C PRO A 116 -15.02 22.96 -24.32
N PHE A 117 -15.83 22.68 -23.31
CA PHE A 117 -16.59 23.65 -22.53
C PHE A 117 -16.09 23.67 -21.09
N THR A 118 -16.07 24.86 -20.49
CA THR A 118 -15.96 24.99 -19.04
C THR A 118 -17.34 25.25 -18.43
N PHE A 119 -17.64 24.68 -17.26
CA PHE A 119 -18.88 25.03 -16.55
C PHE A 119 -18.93 26.53 -16.20
N ARG A 120 -17.76 27.18 -16.10
CA ARG A 120 -17.65 28.64 -15.97
C ARG A 120 -18.28 29.38 -17.14
N GLU A 121 -17.96 28.98 -18.38
CA GLU A 121 -18.55 29.55 -19.60
C GLU A 121 -20.06 29.26 -19.66
N LEU A 122 -20.46 28.03 -19.35
CA LEU A 122 -21.87 27.60 -19.41
C LEU A 122 -22.75 28.33 -18.37
N ASN A 123 -22.20 28.65 -17.19
CA ASN A 123 -22.90 29.41 -16.16
C ASN A 123 -23.40 30.78 -16.63
N VAL A 124 -22.72 31.41 -17.59
CA VAL A 124 -23.09 32.72 -18.17
C VAL A 124 -24.38 32.59 -18.98
N LEU A 125 -24.60 31.43 -19.59
CA LEU A 125 -25.71 31.16 -20.49
C LEU A 125 -26.94 30.59 -19.77
N LYS A 126 -26.89 30.36 -18.46
CA LYS A 126 -27.95 29.68 -17.68
C LYS A 126 -29.36 30.29 -17.77
N ARG A 127 -29.48 31.56 -18.18
CA ARG A 127 -30.77 32.27 -18.35
C ARG A 127 -31.25 32.34 -19.80
N LYS A 128 -30.44 31.85 -20.74
CA LYS A 128 -30.74 31.82 -22.17
C LYS A 128 -31.17 30.39 -22.55
N LYS A 129 -31.88 30.28 -23.67
CA LYS A 129 -32.23 29.00 -24.29
C LYS A 129 -31.38 28.78 -25.53
N PHE A 130 -30.98 27.54 -25.76
CA PHE A 130 -30.21 27.09 -26.89
C PHE A 130 -30.69 25.70 -27.29
N SER A 131 -30.59 25.36 -28.57
CA SER A 131 -30.44 23.96 -28.98
C SER A 131 -29.00 23.49 -28.80
N LEU A 132 -28.74 22.18 -28.89
CA LEU A 132 -27.37 21.67 -28.78
C LEU A 132 -26.49 22.20 -29.92
N VAL A 133 -27.04 22.27 -31.13
CA VAL A 133 -26.36 22.82 -32.31
C VAL A 133 -26.07 24.32 -32.11
N GLU A 134 -27.06 25.10 -31.66
CA GLU A 134 -26.89 26.52 -31.39
C GLU A 134 -25.84 26.78 -30.31
N LEU A 135 -25.79 25.94 -29.27
CA LEU A 135 -24.80 26.05 -28.20
C LEU A 135 -23.38 25.80 -28.74
N VAL A 136 -23.18 24.78 -29.58
CA VAL A 136 -21.88 24.52 -30.22
C VAL A 136 -21.48 25.68 -31.13
N HIS A 137 -22.38 26.14 -32.00
CA HIS A 137 -22.13 27.26 -32.91
C HIS A 137 -21.86 28.58 -32.19
N HIS A 138 -22.39 28.75 -30.98
CA HIS A 138 -22.13 29.94 -30.17
C HIS A 138 -20.67 30.04 -29.71
N PHE A 139 -20.04 28.91 -29.36
CA PHE A 139 -18.65 28.88 -28.88
C PHE A 139 -17.62 28.52 -29.96
N PHE A 140 -18.06 27.88 -31.05
CA PHE A 140 -17.21 27.39 -32.13
C PHE A 140 -17.79 27.84 -33.48
N THR A 141 -17.65 29.12 -33.79
CA THR A 141 -18.22 29.74 -35.00
C THR A 141 -17.71 29.08 -36.28
N GLU A 142 -16.52 28.49 -36.25
CA GLU A 142 -15.92 27.77 -37.39
C GLU A 142 -16.78 26.58 -37.83
N THR A 143 -17.48 25.91 -36.89
CA THR A 143 -18.40 24.81 -37.23
C THR A 143 -19.66 25.30 -37.93
N LYS A 144 -20.12 26.51 -37.56
CA LYS A 144 -21.23 27.18 -38.22
C LYS A 144 -20.84 27.62 -39.63
N GLU A 145 -19.64 28.19 -39.79
CA GLU A 145 -19.08 28.61 -41.07
C GLU A 145 -18.87 27.43 -42.03
N ALA A 146 -18.47 26.27 -41.49
CA ALA A 146 -18.34 25.03 -42.25
C ALA A 146 -19.69 24.36 -42.59
N GLY A 147 -20.82 24.92 -42.13
CA GLY A 147 -22.15 24.37 -42.38
C GLY A 147 -22.43 23.03 -41.66
N ILE A 148 -21.72 22.74 -40.57
CA ILE A 148 -21.85 21.49 -39.83
C ILE A 148 -22.93 21.65 -38.76
N TRP A 149 -24.03 20.91 -38.89
CA TRP A 149 -25.14 20.91 -37.91
C TRP A 149 -25.66 19.50 -37.56
N ILE A 150 -25.28 18.47 -38.33
CA ILE A 150 -25.57 17.06 -38.04
C ILE A 150 -24.32 16.46 -37.38
N PHE A 151 -24.37 16.24 -36.06
CA PHE A 151 -23.25 15.68 -35.30
C PHE A 151 -23.32 14.16 -35.11
N GLU A 152 -24.46 13.55 -35.43
CA GLU A 152 -24.74 12.12 -35.21
C GLU A 152 -23.85 11.19 -36.04
N ASP A 153 -23.43 11.65 -37.23
CA ASP A 153 -22.56 10.92 -38.15
C ASP A 153 -21.08 10.92 -37.73
N PHE A 154 -20.73 11.66 -36.68
CA PHE A 154 -19.34 11.89 -36.27
C PHE A 154 -19.04 11.32 -34.89
N GLN A 155 -17.81 10.84 -34.73
CA GLN A 155 -17.28 10.58 -33.39
C GLN A 155 -16.95 11.91 -32.70
N VAL A 156 -17.85 12.37 -31.84
CA VAL A 156 -17.71 13.64 -31.10
C VAL A 156 -17.30 13.39 -29.65
N VAL A 157 -16.41 14.25 -29.14
CA VAL A 157 -16.06 14.33 -27.72
C VAL A 157 -16.46 15.69 -27.16
N PHE A 158 -17.26 15.70 -26.10
CA PHE A 158 -17.47 16.89 -25.28
C PHE A 158 -16.61 16.81 -24.03
N ILE A 159 -15.82 17.85 -23.78
CA ILE A 159 -15.09 18.01 -22.53
C ILE A 159 -15.85 19.04 -21.69
N LEU A 160 -16.29 18.67 -20.50
CA LEU A 160 -17.00 19.53 -19.55
C LEU A 160 -16.12 19.76 -18.32
N ASP A 161 -15.33 20.83 -18.34
CA ASP A 161 -14.32 21.12 -17.32
C ASP A 161 -14.91 21.92 -16.14
N GLY A 162 -14.69 21.45 -14.91
CA GLY A 162 -15.00 22.18 -13.68
C GLY A 162 -16.45 22.05 -13.17
N LEU A 163 -17.00 20.83 -13.11
CA LEU A 163 -18.36 20.58 -12.59
C LEU A 163 -18.59 21.12 -11.17
N ASP A 164 -17.56 21.20 -10.33
CA ASP A 164 -17.64 21.80 -8.99
C ASP A 164 -18.07 23.28 -8.99
N GLU A 165 -18.05 23.91 -10.17
CA GLU A 165 -18.42 25.30 -10.37
C GLU A 165 -19.78 25.41 -11.08
N CYS A 166 -20.45 24.30 -11.35
CA CYS A 166 -21.77 24.26 -11.97
C CYS A 166 -22.81 24.94 -11.08
N ARG A 167 -23.52 25.93 -11.66
CA ARG A 167 -24.64 26.63 -11.02
C ARG A 167 -26.02 26.26 -11.56
N PRO A 168 -26.18 25.84 -12.83
CA PRO A 168 -27.45 25.30 -13.28
C PRO A 168 -27.81 24.07 -12.41
N PRO A 169 -29.07 23.97 -11.93
CA PRO A 169 -29.48 22.84 -11.10
C PRO A 169 -29.52 21.57 -11.95
N LEU A 170 -28.63 20.62 -11.65
CA LEU A 170 -28.60 19.31 -12.30
C LEU A 170 -29.52 18.34 -11.56
N ASP A 171 -30.84 18.55 -11.68
CA ASP A 171 -31.83 17.61 -11.16
C ASP A 171 -32.18 16.54 -12.20
N PHE A 172 -31.40 15.46 -12.16
CA PHE A 172 -31.61 14.31 -13.02
C PHE A 172 -32.98 13.64 -12.76
N ASN A 173 -33.57 13.73 -11.57
CA ASN A 173 -34.83 13.03 -11.29
C ASN A 173 -36.03 13.66 -12.01
N ASN A 174 -36.03 14.97 -12.22
CA ASN A 174 -37.15 15.72 -12.79
C ASN A 174 -36.84 16.38 -14.14
N THR A 175 -35.90 15.83 -14.92
CA THR A 175 -35.52 16.41 -16.21
C THR A 175 -36.51 16.05 -17.33
N GLN A 176 -36.88 17.03 -18.17
CA GLN A 176 -37.55 16.78 -19.45
C GLN A 176 -36.65 15.94 -20.37
N ILE A 177 -37.17 14.87 -20.95
CA ILE A 177 -36.43 14.05 -21.92
C ILE A 177 -36.36 14.80 -23.25
N LEU A 178 -35.14 15.00 -23.74
CA LEU A 178 -34.86 15.68 -25.01
C LEU A 178 -33.99 14.77 -25.88
N THR A 179 -34.38 14.59 -27.14
CA THR A 179 -33.67 13.73 -28.11
C THR A 179 -33.28 14.46 -29.39
N ASP A 180 -34.01 15.52 -29.76
CA ASP A 180 -33.71 16.35 -30.93
C ASP A 180 -32.63 17.40 -30.59
N VAL A 181 -31.52 17.38 -31.33
CA VAL A 181 -30.39 18.31 -31.17
C VAL A 181 -30.71 19.75 -31.60
N THR A 182 -31.82 19.97 -32.31
CA THR A 182 -32.27 21.27 -32.83
C THR A 182 -33.31 21.96 -31.93
N GLU A 183 -33.88 21.25 -30.97
CA GLU A 183 -34.88 21.80 -30.04
C GLU A 183 -34.22 22.71 -28.98
N SER A 184 -34.76 23.91 -28.80
CA SER A 184 -34.20 24.93 -27.91
C SER A 184 -34.73 24.83 -26.48
N THR A 185 -33.82 24.64 -25.51
CA THR A 185 -34.15 24.53 -24.08
C THR A 185 -33.09 25.23 -23.22
N SER A 186 -33.24 25.18 -21.89
CA SER A 186 -32.25 25.75 -20.97
C SER A 186 -30.98 24.89 -20.90
N VAL A 187 -29.85 25.51 -20.57
CA VAL A 187 -28.52 24.87 -20.60
C VAL A 187 -28.43 23.68 -19.64
N ASP A 188 -29.06 23.73 -18.48
CA ASP A 188 -29.18 22.60 -17.54
C ASP A 188 -29.87 21.39 -18.17
N VAL A 189 -30.99 21.60 -18.87
CA VAL A 189 -31.75 20.52 -19.54
C VAL A 189 -30.94 19.91 -20.68
N LEU A 190 -30.23 20.73 -21.47
CA LEU A 190 -29.31 20.22 -22.50
C LEU A 190 -28.21 19.35 -21.89
N LEU A 191 -27.53 19.83 -20.85
CA LEU A 191 -26.43 19.11 -20.21
C LEU A 191 -26.88 17.80 -19.58
N MET A 192 -28.01 17.78 -18.87
CA MET A 192 -28.55 16.56 -18.26
C MET A 192 -28.91 15.50 -19.31
N ASN A 193 -29.53 15.90 -20.43
CA ASN A 193 -29.87 14.97 -21.51
C ASN A 193 -28.63 14.50 -22.29
N LEU A 194 -27.62 15.36 -22.47
CA LEU A 194 -26.34 14.97 -23.04
C LEU A 194 -25.61 13.96 -22.13
N ILE A 195 -25.56 14.22 -20.82
CA ILE A 195 -24.91 13.34 -19.82
C ILE A 195 -25.60 11.99 -19.74
N ARG A 196 -26.94 11.95 -19.74
CA ARG A 196 -27.73 10.71 -19.80
C ARG A 196 -27.56 9.92 -21.10
N GLY A 197 -27.21 10.59 -22.18
CA GLY A 197 -27.16 9.99 -23.51
C GLY A 197 -28.50 9.99 -24.25
N ASN A 198 -29.46 10.82 -23.82
CA ASN A 198 -30.68 11.07 -24.59
C ASN A 198 -30.38 11.97 -25.81
N LEU A 199 -29.49 12.95 -25.62
CA LEU A 199 -28.94 13.79 -26.70
C LEU A 199 -27.57 13.26 -27.13
N LEU A 200 -27.38 13.08 -28.44
CA LEU A 200 -26.16 12.51 -29.06
C LEU A 200 -25.64 11.28 -28.29
N PRO A 201 -26.34 10.13 -28.39
CA PRO A 201 -25.97 8.91 -27.67
C PRO A 201 -24.54 8.41 -28.00
N SER A 202 -24.11 8.59 -29.25
CA SER A 202 -22.77 8.21 -29.76
C SER A 202 -21.62 9.10 -29.25
N ALA A 203 -21.93 10.27 -28.69
CA ALA A 203 -20.90 11.20 -28.22
C ALA A 203 -20.23 10.69 -26.93
N ARG A 204 -18.91 10.88 -26.85
CA ARG A 204 -18.10 10.63 -25.65
C ARG A 204 -18.03 11.89 -24.80
N LEU A 205 -18.05 11.73 -23.47
CA LEU A 205 -18.03 12.82 -22.51
C LEU A 205 -16.84 12.69 -21.56
N TRP A 206 -16.09 13.77 -21.38
CA TRP A 206 -15.07 13.86 -20.35
C TRP A 206 -15.41 15.00 -19.38
N ILE A 207 -15.84 14.66 -18.17
CA ILE A 207 -16.24 15.60 -17.13
C ILE A 207 -15.13 15.68 -16.08
N THR A 208 -14.66 16.88 -15.74
CA THR A 208 -13.70 17.07 -14.64
C THR A 208 -14.35 17.73 -13.43
N THR A 209 -13.93 17.36 -12.23
CA THR A 209 -14.54 17.90 -11.00
C THR A 209 -13.63 17.76 -9.77
N ARG A 210 -13.93 18.49 -8.70
CA ARG A 210 -13.43 18.16 -7.35
C ARG A 210 -14.21 16.98 -6.78
N PRO A 211 -13.59 16.15 -5.90
CA PRO A 211 -14.29 15.03 -5.28
C PRO A 211 -15.66 15.42 -4.71
N ALA A 212 -15.74 16.55 -3.99
CA ALA A 212 -16.96 17.11 -3.40
C ALA A 212 -18.18 17.14 -4.34
N ALA A 213 -17.97 17.44 -5.61
CA ALA A 213 -19.03 17.62 -6.60
C ALA A 213 -19.23 16.41 -7.53
N ALA A 214 -18.43 15.34 -7.40
CA ALA A 214 -18.56 14.13 -8.21
C ALA A 214 -19.93 13.46 -8.07
N ASN A 215 -20.57 13.62 -6.90
CA ASN A 215 -21.89 13.05 -6.62
C ASN A 215 -23.04 13.74 -7.36
N GLN A 216 -22.81 14.90 -7.97
CA GLN A 216 -23.84 15.57 -8.79
C GLN A 216 -24.21 14.76 -10.04
N ILE A 217 -23.30 13.90 -10.53
CA ILE A 217 -23.57 13.02 -11.67
C ILE A 217 -24.07 11.66 -11.15
N PRO A 218 -25.25 11.16 -11.57
CA PRO A 218 -25.75 9.84 -11.16
C PRO A 218 -24.78 8.71 -11.48
N ALA A 219 -24.69 7.68 -10.61
CA ALA A 219 -23.77 6.56 -10.81
C ALA A 219 -24.01 5.81 -12.13
N GLU A 220 -25.28 5.69 -12.54
CA GLU A 220 -25.72 5.11 -13.83
C GLU A 220 -25.17 5.85 -15.06
N CYS A 221 -24.89 7.16 -14.94
CA CYS A 221 -24.32 7.96 -16.02
C CYS A 221 -22.78 7.92 -16.05
N ARG A 222 -22.14 7.32 -15.03
CA ARG A 222 -20.67 7.25 -14.91
C ARG A 222 -20.17 6.00 -15.62
N GLY A 223 -19.72 6.17 -16.87
CA GLY A 223 -19.06 5.10 -17.61
C GLY A 223 -17.78 4.66 -16.89
N MET A 224 -16.85 5.58 -16.67
CA MET A 224 -15.62 5.36 -15.91
C MET A 224 -15.39 6.52 -14.96
N VAL A 225 -14.89 6.24 -13.76
CA VAL A 225 -14.41 7.27 -12.84
C VAL A 225 -12.89 7.21 -12.84
N THR A 226 -12.22 8.34 -12.94
CA THR A 226 -10.76 8.43 -12.83
C THR A 226 -10.36 9.47 -11.80
N GLU A 227 -9.18 9.33 -11.23
CA GLU A 227 -8.64 10.24 -10.23
C GLU A 227 -7.26 10.75 -10.67
N VAL A 228 -7.13 12.07 -10.80
CA VAL A 228 -5.83 12.73 -10.97
C VAL A 228 -5.23 12.92 -9.58
N ARG A 229 -4.11 12.24 -9.32
CA ARG A 229 -3.45 12.30 -8.01
C ARG A 229 -2.42 13.41 -7.94
N GLY A 230 -1.73 13.71 -9.04
CA GLY A 230 -0.71 14.76 -9.10
C GLY A 230 0.59 14.22 -9.69
N PHE A 231 1.72 14.73 -9.19
CA PHE A 231 3.05 14.27 -9.56
C PHE A 231 3.61 13.25 -8.55
N THR A 232 4.07 12.12 -9.07
CA THR A 232 4.98 11.22 -8.36
C THR A 232 6.35 11.87 -8.20
N ASP A 233 7.20 11.33 -7.32
CA ASP A 233 8.55 11.86 -7.11
C ASP A 233 9.38 11.98 -8.39
N PRO A 234 9.41 10.99 -9.30
CA PRO A 234 10.03 11.14 -10.61
C PRO A 234 9.43 12.28 -11.45
N GLN A 235 8.11 12.44 -11.43
CA GLN A 235 7.42 13.50 -12.18
C GLN A 235 7.71 14.89 -11.61
N LYS A 236 7.89 15.02 -10.28
CA LYS A 236 8.32 16.30 -9.67
C LYS A 236 9.68 16.72 -10.24
N GLU A 237 10.64 15.81 -10.27
CA GLU A 237 11.97 16.08 -10.84
C GLU A 237 11.90 16.42 -12.33
N GLU A 238 11.12 15.66 -13.10
CA GLU A 238 10.90 15.90 -14.52
C GLU A 238 10.37 17.31 -14.78
N TYR A 239 9.38 17.76 -14.00
CA TYR A 239 8.83 19.11 -14.10
C TYR A 239 9.92 20.19 -13.90
N PHE A 240 10.73 20.08 -12.84
CA PHE A 240 11.77 21.07 -12.57
C PHE A 240 12.89 21.04 -13.61
N ARG A 241 13.27 19.86 -14.11
CA ARG A 241 14.24 19.72 -15.21
C ARG A 241 13.74 20.29 -16.53
N LYS A 242 12.43 20.23 -16.80
CA LYS A 242 11.83 20.89 -17.97
C LYS A 242 11.72 22.39 -17.80
N ARG A 243 11.51 22.88 -16.57
CA ARG A 243 11.27 24.30 -16.28
C ARG A 243 12.55 25.14 -16.23
N PHE A 244 13.68 24.54 -15.92
CA PHE A 244 14.97 25.21 -15.80
C PHE A 244 15.97 24.65 -16.82
N THR A 245 16.71 25.54 -17.49
CA THR A 245 17.71 25.15 -18.49
C THR A 245 19.10 24.93 -17.90
N ASP A 246 19.39 25.53 -16.74
CA ASP A 246 20.69 25.43 -16.07
C ASP A 246 20.71 24.21 -15.14
N GLU A 247 21.62 23.27 -15.41
CA GLU A 247 21.66 21.98 -14.72
C GLU A 247 22.09 22.10 -13.25
N GLU A 248 23.04 22.99 -12.93
CA GLU A 248 23.51 23.21 -11.55
C GLU A 248 22.42 23.84 -10.69
N GLN A 249 21.74 24.86 -11.24
CA GLN A 249 20.59 25.51 -10.63
C GLN A 249 19.46 24.49 -10.39
N THR A 250 19.17 23.66 -11.40
CA THR A 250 18.12 22.64 -11.33
C THR A 250 18.40 21.61 -10.24
N ASN A 251 19.64 21.10 -10.18
CA ASN A 251 20.05 20.13 -9.15
C ASN A 251 19.98 20.76 -7.75
N THR A 252 20.35 22.04 -7.61
CA THR A 252 20.22 22.78 -6.35
C THR A 252 18.75 22.91 -5.91
N ILE A 253 17.85 23.23 -6.85
CA ILE A 253 16.40 23.33 -6.60
C ILE A 253 15.82 21.98 -6.18
N ILE A 254 16.10 20.92 -6.93
CA ILE A 254 15.61 19.56 -6.61
C ILE A 254 16.12 19.12 -5.24
N SER A 255 17.41 19.34 -4.94
CA SER A 255 17.99 19.03 -3.64
C SER A 255 17.29 19.79 -2.51
N HIS A 256 17.05 21.10 -2.68
CA HIS A 256 16.35 21.91 -1.67
C HIS A 256 14.91 21.46 -1.44
N ILE A 257 14.20 21.10 -2.51
CA ILE A 257 12.83 20.60 -2.39
C ILE A 257 12.81 19.27 -1.64
N LYS A 258 13.75 18.36 -1.91
CA LYS A 258 13.86 17.09 -1.19
C LYS A 258 14.21 17.26 0.29
N THR A 259 15.00 18.27 0.65
CA THR A 259 15.34 18.53 2.06
C THR A 259 14.19 19.20 2.83
N SER A 260 13.35 20.00 2.17
CA SER A 260 12.15 20.58 2.80
C SER A 260 10.93 19.68 2.61
N ARG A 261 10.61 18.86 3.63
CA ARG A 261 9.49 17.90 3.56
C ARG A 261 8.14 18.56 3.25
N SER A 262 7.83 19.72 3.86
CA SER A 262 6.58 20.44 3.59
C SER A 262 6.50 20.89 2.13
N VAL A 263 7.58 21.44 1.56
CA VAL A 263 7.61 21.86 0.14
C VAL A 263 7.53 20.64 -0.77
N HIS A 264 8.23 19.55 -0.45
CA HIS A 264 8.20 18.30 -1.19
C HIS A 264 6.79 17.70 -1.30
N ILE A 265 6.05 17.66 -0.18
CA ILE A 265 4.67 17.16 -0.13
C ILE A 265 3.75 18.04 -0.98
N MET A 266 3.84 19.37 -0.83
CA MET A 266 3.00 20.28 -1.61
C MET A 266 3.28 20.20 -3.12
N CYS A 267 4.53 19.96 -3.51
CA CYS A 267 4.93 19.72 -4.91
C CYS A 267 4.33 18.43 -5.51
N HIS A 268 3.59 17.62 -4.76
CA HIS A 268 2.71 16.61 -5.36
C HIS A 268 1.66 17.25 -6.28
N ILE A 269 1.26 18.49 -6.01
CA ILE A 269 0.29 19.23 -6.83
C ILE A 269 1.03 20.20 -7.77
N PRO A 270 0.82 20.12 -9.10
CA PRO A 270 1.57 20.90 -10.09
C PRO A 270 1.54 22.43 -9.88
N VAL A 271 0.44 23.00 -9.39
CA VAL A 271 0.39 24.46 -9.10
C VAL A 271 1.44 24.87 -8.06
N PHE A 272 1.78 24.00 -7.11
CA PHE A 272 2.83 24.27 -6.13
C PHE A 272 4.21 24.14 -6.74
N CYS A 273 4.43 23.20 -7.67
CA CYS A 273 5.67 23.17 -8.44
C CYS A 273 5.90 24.47 -9.20
N TRP A 274 4.84 25.05 -9.77
CA TRP A 274 4.90 26.36 -10.42
C TRP A 274 5.21 27.51 -9.45
N ILE A 275 4.54 27.55 -8.29
CA ILE A 275 4.83 28.55 -7.23
C ILE A 275 6.29 28.43 -6.78
N THR A 276 6.74 27.22 -6.45
CA THR A 276 8.10 26.93 -5.98
C THR A 276 9.14 27.27 -7.03
N ALA A 277 8.92 26.90 -8.30
CA ALA A 277 9.81 27.27 -9.39
C ALA A 277 9.93 28.80 -9.53
N THR A 278 8.79 29.51 -9.51
CA THR A 278 8.73 30.98 -9.61
C THR A 278 9.51 31.65 -8.47
N VAL A 279 9.35 31.16 -7.25
CA VAL A 279 10.03 31.71 -6.07
C VAL A 279 11.53 31.44 -6.11
N LEU A 280 11.92 30.19 -6.32
CA LEU A 280 13.33 29.80 -6.30
C LEU A 280 14.10 30.43 -7.47
N GLU A 281 13.45 30.64 -8.62
CA GLU A 281 14.04 31.38 -9.74
C GLU A 281 14.39 32.82 -9.38
N ASP A 282 13.48 33.57 -8.72
CA ASP A 282 13.75 34.95 -8.28
C ASP A 282 14.84 35.00 -7.19
N VAL A 283 14.75 34.12 -6.18
CA VAL A 283 15.71 34.09 -5.06
C VAL A 283 17.13 33.79 -5.57
N LEU A 284 17.29 32.83 -6.48
CA LEU A 284 18.60 32.45 -7.03
C LEU A 284 19.19 33.50 -7.98
N LYS A 285 18.36 34.34 -8.61
CA LYS A 285 18.82 35.47 -9.45
C LYS A 285 19.36 36.63 -8.62
N THR A 286 18.82 36.85 -7.43
CA THR A 286 19.30 37.94 -6.56
C THR A 286 20.65 37.59 -5.94
N ALA A 287 21.59 38.54 -5.89
CA ALA A 287 22.94 38.37 -5.31
C ALA A 287 22.93 37.99 -3.81
N ASP A 288 21.75 38.01 -3.18
CA ASP A 288 21.52 37.58 -1.81
C ASP A 288 21.29 36.06 -1.77
N ARG A 289 22.37 35.29 -1.96
CA ARG A 289 22.40 33.81 -1.76
C ARG A 289 22.11 33.39 -0.30
N ARG A 290 21.45 34.23 0.49
CA ARG A 290 21.50 34.22 1.97
C ARG A 290 20.73 33.09 2.64
N GLN A 291 19.82 32.40 1.96
CA GLN A 291 19.33 31.04 2.24
C GLN A 291 18.07 30.79 1.40
N LEU A 292 17.89 29.58 0.88
CA LEU A 292 16.64 29.21 0.22
C LEU A 292 15.51 29.06 1.25
N PRO A 293 14.26 29.46 0.92
CA PRO A 293 13.19 29.46 1.91
C PRO A 293 12.80 28.03 2.29
N LYS A 294 12.73 27.75 3.59
CA LYS A 294 12.61 26.38 4.14
C LYS A 294 11.18 26.01 4.49
N THR A 295 10.37 26.97 4.91
CA THR A 295 8.97 26.76 5.33
C THR A 295 7.97 27.17 4.25
N LEU A 296 6.73 26.70 4.35
CA LEU A 296 5.67 27.11 3.41
C LEU A 296 5.36 28.59 3.57
N THR A 297 5.36 29.11 4.80
CA THR A 297 5.12 30.55 5.01
C THR A 297 6.17 31.40 4.32
N GLN A 298 7.46 31.02 4.41
CA GLN A 298 8.52 31.74 3.71
C GLN A 298 8.33 31.66 2.18
N MET A 299 8.03 30.47 1.64
CA MET A 299 7.71 30.30 0.21
C MET A 299 6.60 31.27 -0.25
N TYR A 300 5.51 31.37 0.51
CA TYR A 300 4.37 32.22 0.16
C TYR A 300 4.65 33.72 0.35
N ILE A 301 5.46 34.10 1.35
CA ILE A 301 5.94 35.48 1.50
C ILE A 301 6.77 35.88 0.27
N HIS A 302 7.75 35.05 -0.11
CA HIS A 302 8.56 35.31 -1.30
C HIS A 302 7.70 35.32 -2.57
N PHE A 303 6.74 34.40 -2.70
CA PHE A 303 5.80 34.40 -3.81
C PHE A 303 5.06 35.73 -3.92
N LEU A 304 4.51 36.23 -2.80
CA LEU A 304 3.80 37.50 -2.78
C LEU A 304 4.73 38.68 -3.14
N VAL A 305 5.99 38.65 -2.69
CA VAL A 305 7.01 39.65 -3.06
C VAL A 305 7.31 39.62 -4.56
N VAL A 306 7.50 38.43 -5.15
CA VAL A 306 7.71 38.25 -6.59
C VAL A 306 6.53 38.81 -7.38
N GLN A 307 5.30 38.50 -6.97
CA GLN A 307 4.09 39.01 -7.61
C GLN A 307 3.99 40.55 -7.51
N ALA A 308 4.38 41.14 -6.38
CA ALA A 308 4.45 42.59 -6.20
C ALA A 308 5.50 43.25 -7.12
N LYS A 309 6.70 42.66 -7.23
CA LYS A 309 7.77 43.12 -8.14
C LYS A 309 7.29 43.10 -9.59
N LEU A 310 6.78 41.96 -10.05
CA LEU A 310 6.30 41.77 -11.42
C LEU A 310 5.20 42.76 -11.79
N LYS A 311 4.26 43.01 -10.87
CA LYS A 311 3.21 44.01 -11.06
C LYS A 311 3.78 45.42 -11.25
N ASN A 312 4.74 45.83 -10.41
CA ASN A 312 5.31 47.18 -10.48
C ASN A 312 6.09 47.41 -11.78
N ILE A 313 6.88 46.42 -12.22
CA ILE A 313 7.64 46.48 -13.46
C ILE A 313 6.68 46.56 -14.65
N LYS A 314 5.66 45.69 -14.68
CA LYS A 314 4.79 45.51 -15.84
C LYS A 314 3.76 46.62 -16.03
N TYR A 315 3.18 47.15 -14.95
CA TYR A 315 2.03 48.06 -15.03
C TYR A 315 2.31 49.45 -14.47
N ASP A 316 3.27 49.60 -13.57
CA ASP A 316 3.62 50.91 -13.01
C ASP A 316 4.88 51.51 -13.68
N GLY A 317 5.56 50.79 -14.58
CA GLY A 317 6.75 51.25 -15.30
C GLY A 317 7.97 51.52 -14.41
N ARG A 318 8.01 50.91 -13.22
CA ARG A 318 9.04 51.12 -12.19
C ARG A 318 10.24 50.20 -12.42
N SER A 319 11.45 50.66 -12.06
CA SER A 319 12.67 49.84 -12.14
C SER A 319 12.69 48.75 -11.05
N GLU A 320 13.43 47.67 -11.31
CA GLU A 320 13.66 46.57 -10.35
C GLU A 320 14.33 47.02 -9.04
N THR A 321 14.97 48.19 -9.05
CA THR A 321 15.69 48.77 -7.90
C THR A 321 14.80 49.58 -6.95
N GLU A 322 13.55 49.87 -7.30
CA GLU A 322 12.60 50.57 -6.42
C GLU A 322 11.99 49.65 -5.34
N PRO A 323 11.51 50.20 -4.20
CA PRO A 323 10.79 49.42 -3.19
C PRO A 323 9.58 48.71 -3.79
N HIS A 324 9.58 47.38 -3.76
CA HIS A 324 8.52 46.55 -4.33
C HIS A 324 7.13 46.79 -3.70
N TRP A 325 7.07 47.36 -2.49
CA TRP A 325 5.81 47.75 -1.85
C TRP A 325 5.40 49.20 -2.10
N SER A 326 4.74 49.47 -3.23
CA SER A 326 4.10 50.77 -3.47
C SER A 326 2.85 50.96 -2.57
N PRO A 327 2.42 52.20 -2.26
CA PRO A 327 1.18 52.44 -1.50
C PRO A 327 -0.05 51.78 -2.13
N LYS A 328 -0.13 51.77 -3.47
CA LYS A 328 -1.19 51.10 -4.23
C LYS A 328 -1.16 49.59 -4.02
N THR A 329 0.02 48.97 -4.14
CA THR A 329 0.20 47.52 -3.94
C THR A 329 -0.13 47.11 -2.51
N LYS A 330 0.31 47.87 -1.50
CA LYS A 330 -0.03 47.61 -0.09
C LYS A 330 -1.54 47.65 0.16
N LYS A 331 -2.23 48.65 -0.41
CA LYS A 331 -3.69 48.78 -0.27
C LYS A 331 -4.40 47.58 -0.90
N MET A 332 -3.98 47.18 -2.11
CA MET A 332 -4.59 46.04 -2.80
C MET A 332 -4.42 44.73 -2.02
N ILE A 333 -3.20 44.40 -1.58
CA ILE A 333 -2.95 43.16 -0.81
C ILE A 333 -3.76 43.13 0.48
N LYS A 334 -3.92 44.27 1.16
CA LYS A 334 -4.79 44.36 2.35
C LYS A 334 -6.26 44.06 2.01
N SER A 335 -6.78 44.63 0.93
CA SER A 335 -8.15 44.37 0.49
C SER A 335 -8.36 42.93 0.03
N LEU A 336 -7.40 42.33 -0.69
CA LEU A 336 -7.43 40.92 -1.07
C LEU A 336 -7.37 39.99 0.14
N GLY A 337 -6.55 40.31 1.15
CA GLY A 337 -6.51 39.56 2.41
C GLY A 337 -7.81 39.63 3.20
N LYS A 338 -8.47 40.80 3.21
CA LYS A 338 -9.80 40.95 3.81
C LYS A 338 -10.83 40.08 3.08
N LEU A 339 -10.89 40.17 1.75
CA LEU A 339 -11.77 39.36 0.91
C LEU A 339 -11.52 37.87 1.16
N ALA A 340 -10.25 37.46 1.18
CA ALA A 340 -9.83 36.09 1.44
C ALA A 340 -10.39 35.59 2.79
N PHE A 341 -10.19 36.34 3.88
CA PHE A 341 -10.68 35.92 5.19
C PHE A 341 -12.20 35.82 5.28
N GLU A 342 -12.93 36.84 4.80
CA GLU A 342 -14.40 36.85 4.85
C GLU A 342 -15.00 35.71 4.03
N GLN A 343 -14.45 35.43 2.86
CA GLN A 343 -14.94 34.38 1.99
C GLN A 343 -14.50 32.98 2.45
N LEU A 344 -13.35 32.87 3.13
CA LEU A 344 -12.92 31.62 3.79
C LEU A 344 -13.93 31.21 4.87
N LYS A 345 -14.42 32.16 5.70
CA LYS A 345 -15.48 31.88 6.69
C LYS A 345 -16.83 31.51 6.06
N LYS A 346 -17.11 32.00 4.85
CA LYS A 346 -18.33 31.68 4.08
C LYS A 346 -18.21 30.38 3.27
N GLY A 347 -17.01 29.81 3.12
CA GLY A 347 -16.76 28.64 2.27
C GLY A 347 -16.81 28.93 0.75
N ASN A 348 -16.69 30.19 0.34
CA ASN A 348 -16.82 30.60 -1.06
C ASN A 348 -15.45 30.66 -1.75
N LEU A 349 -15.35 30.10 -2.96
CA LEU A 349 -14.13 30.09 -3.78
C LEU A 349 -14.19 31.01 -5.01
N ILE A 350 -15.39 31.53 -5.31
CA ILE A 350 -15.68 32.37 -6.48
C ILE A 350 -16.32 33.67 -5.98
N PHE A 351 -15.85 34.80 -6.50
CA PHE A 351 -16.22 36.14 -6.04
C PHE A 351 -16.80 36.95 -7.21
N TYR A 352 -17.80 37.77 -6.90
CA TYR A 352 -18.43 38.67 -7.86
C TYR A 352 -18.01 40.10 -7.61
N GLU A 353 -18.31 40.99 -8.57
CA GLU A 353 -18.07 42.42 -8.43
C GLU A 353 -18.60 43.00 -7.11
N SER A 354 -19.77 42.53 -6.64
CA SER A 354 -20.32 42.93 -5.34
C SER A 354 -19.38 42.60 -4.17
N ASP A 355 -18.83 41.38 -4.14
CA ASP A 355 -17.89 40.95 -3.09
C ASP A 355 -16.61 41.78 -3.10
N LEU A 356 -16.11 42.12 -4.29
CA LEU A 356 -14.93 42.97 -4.46
C LEU A 356 -15.21 44.39 -3.95
N THR A 357 -16.36 44.97 -4.31
CA THR A 357 -16.75 46.32 -3.89
C THR A 357 -16.93 46.44 -2.38
N GLU A 358 -17.49 45.42 -1.71
CA GLU A 358 -17.62 45.35 -0.24
C GLU A 358 -16.24 45.37 0.46
N CYS A 359 -15.23 44.79 -0.19
CA CYS A 359 -13.84 44.81 0.27
C CYS A 359 -13.04 46.06 -0.18
N GLY A 360 -13.68 46.99 -0.87
CA GLY A 360 -13.06 48.22 -1.39
C GLY A 360 -12.04 47.97 -2.52
N ILE A 361 -12.22 46.88 -3.29
CA ILE A 361 -11.39 46.52 -4.42
C ILE A 361 -11.98 47.12 -5.70
N ASP A 362 -11.19 47.93 -6.40
CA ASP A 362 -11.53 48.38 -7.75
C ASP A 362 -11.30 47.24 -8.76
N ILE A 363 -12.33 46.94 -9.55
CA ILE A 363 -12.38 45.82 -10.52
C ILE A 363 -11.22 45.92 -11.53
N ARG A 364 -10.94 47.12 -12.06
CA ARG A 364 -9.86 47.34 -13.03
C ARG A 364 -8.47 47.13 -12.41
N SER A 365 -8.37 47.36 -11.10
CA SER A 365 -7.13 47.14 -10.35
C SER A 365 -6.92 45.68 -9.96
N ALA A 366 -8.00 44.88 -9.83
CA ALA A 366 -7.94 43.47 -9.44
C ALA A 366 -7.36 42.57 -10.55
N SER A 367 -7.71 42.84 -11.81
CA SER A 367 -7.25 42.07 -12.99
C SER A 367 -5.73 42.18 -13.24
N VAL A 368 -5.08 43.16 -12.62
CA VAL A 368 -3.63 43.41 -12.70
C VAL A 368 -2.82 42.40 -11.88
N TYR A 369 -3.44 41.74 -10.90
CA TYR A 369 -2.80 40.80 -9.96
C TYR A 369 -2.99 39.32 -10.37
N SER A 370 -2.98 39.03 -11.67
CA SER A 370 -3.32 37.72 -12.25
C SER A 370 -2.52 36.52 -11.73
N GLY A 371 -1.34 36.72 -11.13
CA GLY A 371 -0.57 35.65 -10.47
C GLY A 371 -0.98 35.35 -9.02
N VAL A 372 -1.94 36.09 -8.45
CA VAL A 372 -2.50 35.86 -7.11
C VAL A 372 -4.02 35.75 -7.19
N PHE A 373 -4.63 36.65 -7.96
CA PHE A 373 -6.07 36.85 -8.09
C PHE A 373 -6.39 37.03 -9.56
N THR A 374 -7.19 36.11 -10.13
CA THR A 374 -7.45 36.09 -11.56
C THR A 374 -8.89 36.46 -11.86
N GLU A 375 -9.06 37.32 -12.86
CA GLU A 375 -10.34 37.52 -13.54
C GLU A 375 -10.56 36.32 -14.47
N VAL A 376 -11.70 35.68 -14.35
CA VAL A 376 -11.95 34.41 -15.01
C VAL A 376 -12.49 34.60 -16.44
N PHE A 377 -13.10 35.74 -16.72
CA PHE A 377 -13.72 36.04 -18.01
C PHE A 377 -12.89 37.03 -18.82
N LYS A 378 -12.72 36.75 -20.11
CA LYS A 378 -12.35 37.74 -21.12
C LYS A 378 -13.52 37.86 -22.08
N GLU A 379 -14.00 39.09 -22.23
CA GLU A 379 -15.16 39.50 -22.99
C GLU A 379 -14.99 39.19 -24.49
N GLU A 380 -15.90 38.42 -25.10
CA GLU A 380 -16.22 38.51 -26.53
C GLU A 380 -17.75 38.55 -26.74
N SER A 381 -18.22 39.75 -27.11
CA SER A 381 -19.54 40.13 -27.66
C SER A 381 -20.83 39.71 -26.93
N GLY A 382 -21.39 40.61 -26.09
CA GLY A 382 -22.83 40.61 -25.78
C GLY A 382 -23.31 41.31 -24.49
N LEU A 383 -23.65 42.60 -24.63
CA LEU A 383 -24.47 43.57 -23.85
C LEU A 383 -24.66 43.56 -22.33
N TYR A 384 -24.46 42.50 -21.55
CA TYR A 384 -24.37 42.59 -20.07
C TYR A 384 -23.63 41.37 -19.52
N GLN A 385 -22.44 41.55 -18.95
CA GLN A 385 -21.66 40.48 -18.32
C GLN A 385 -21.07 40.95 -16.99
N ASN A 386 -21.39 40.25 -15.89
CA ASN A 386 -20.77 40.48 -14.58
C ASN A 386 -19.40 39.78 -14.55
N LYS A 387 -18.34 40.51 -14.20
CA LYS A 387 -17.01 39.91 -14.01
C LYS A 387 -17.00 39.03 -12.77
N VAL A 388 -16.27 37.92 -12.85
CA VAL A 388 -16.12 36.95 -11.77
C VAL A 388 -14.65 36.69 -11.54
N PHE A 389 -14.28 36.54 -10.27
CA PHE A 389 -12.91 36.47 -9.80
C PHE A 389 -12.70 35.26 -8.90
N CYS A 390 -11.48 34.73 -8.87
CA CYS A 390 -11.06 33.72 -7.89
C CYS A 390 -9.57 33.88 -7.58
N PHE A 391 -9.13 33.31 -6.46
CA PHE A 391 -7.69 33.11 -6.23
C PHE A 391 -7.18 32.00 -7.16
N ILE A 392 -5.90 32.06 -7.53
CA ILE A 392 -5.28 31.06 -8.41
C ILE A 392 -5.27 29.65 -7.78
N HIS A 393 -5.27 29.58 -6.45
CA HIS A 393 -5.34 28.35 -5.67
C HIS A 393 -5.82 28.64 -4.24
N LEU A 394 -6.42 27.64 -3.59
CA LEU A 394 -6.93 27.74 -2.22
C LEU A 394 -5.84 28.09 -1.19
N SER A 395 -4.62 27.60 -1.38
CA SER A 395 -3.49 27.95 -0.51
C SER A 395 -3.13 29.45 -0.55
N VAL A 396 -3.30 30.12 -1.70
CA VAL A 396 -3.09 31.57 -1.82
C VAL A 396 -4.19 32.33 -1.09
N HIS A 397 -5.42 31.83 -1.18
CA HIS A 397 -6.58 32.32 -0.44
C HIS A 397 -6.32 32.22 1.07
N GLU A 398 -5.96 31.04 1.59
CA GLU A 398 -5.68 30.81 3.01
C GLU A 398 -4.48 31.62 3.52
N PHE A 399 -3.41 31.73 2.73
CA PHE A 399 -2.25 32.56 3.08
C PHE A 399 -2.62 34.04 3.24
N LEU A 400 -3.37 34.61 2.28
CA LEU A 400 -3.79 36.01 2.35
C LEU A 400 -4.78 36.26 3.49
N ALA A 401 -5.65 35.29 3.80
CA ALA A 401 -6.51 35.34 4.97
C ALA A 401 -5.68 35.35 6.26
N ALA A 402 -4.69 34.47 6.40
CA ALA A 402 -3.80 34.42 7.57
C ALA A 402 -3.01 35.72 7.73
N LEU A 403 -2.49 36.28 6.62
CA LEU A 403 -1.81 37.56 6.60
C LEU A 403 -2.71 38.71 7.07
N HIS A 404 -3.98 38.74 6.63
CA HIS A 404 -4.96 39.74 7.06
C HIS A 404 -5.28 39.62 8.55
N VAL A 405 -5.50 38.40 9.05
CA VAL A 405 -5.82 38.14 10.45
C VAL A 405 -4.64 38.52 11.35
N HIS A 406 -3.42 38.09 11.00
CA HIS A 406 -2.21 38.48 11.70
C HIS A 406 -2.02 40.00 11.71
N GLN A 407 -2.09 40.64 10.54
CA GLN A 407 -1.89 42.09 10.42
C GLN A 407 -2.95 42.90 11.19
N THR A 408 -4.20 42.43 11.21
CA THR A 408 -5.28 43.09 11.97
C THR A 408 -5.01 43.00 13.46
N PHE A 409 -4.69 41.81 13.95
CA PHE A 409 -4.36 41.59 15.36
C PHE A 409 -3.16 42.45 15.79
N ILE A 410 -2.06 42.44 15.02
CA ILE A 410 -0.87 43.23 15.34
C ILE A 410 -1.13 44.74 15.37
N ASN A 411 -1.97 45.24 14.46
CA ASN A 411 -2.25 46.68 14.38
C ASN A 411 -3.30 47.17 15.39
N THR A 412 -4.26 46.32 15.78
CA THR A 412 -5.45 46.74 16.52
C THR A 412 -5.66 46.01 17.85
N GLY A 413 -5.05 44.84 18.03
CA GLY A 413 -5.28 43.92 19.16
C GLY A 413 -6.55 43.07 19.03
N VAL A 414 -7.31 43.21 17.93
CA VAL A 414 -8.58 42.50 17.71
C VAL A 414 -8.32 41.09 17.20
N ASN A 415 -8.85 40.09 17.90
CA ASN A 415 -8.88 38.71 17.42
C ASN A 415 -10.09 38.52 16.48
N LEU A 416 -9.83 38.31 15.19
CA LEU A 416 -10.89 38.07 14.18
C LEU A 416 -11.44 36.63 14.19
N LEU A 417 -10.75 35.70 14.84
CA LEU A 417 -11.14 34.29 14.91
C LEU A 417 -12.28 34.10 15.91
N SER A 418 -12.14 34.67 17.11
CA SER A 418 -13.14 34.58 18.18
C SER A 418 -14.51 35.07 17.68
N GLY A 419 -15.46 34.14 17.50
CA GLY A 419 -16.82 34.38 16.99
C GLY A 419 -17.73 35.26 17.88
N GLN A 420 -17.16 36.05 18.80
CA GLN A 420 -17.91 36.91 19.69
C GLN A 420 -18.40 38.17 18.95
N THR A 421 -19.72 38.27 18.83
CA THR A 421 -20.45 39.34 18.14
C THR A 421 -20.66 40.60 18.98
N SER A 422 -20.31 40.61 20.27
CA SER A 422 -20.50 41.77 21.13
C SER A 422 -19.43 42.84 20.91
N VAL A 423 -19.85 44.11 20.80
CA VAL A 423 -18.95 45.27 20.64
C VAL A 423 -17.94 45.38 21.79
N TRP A 424 -18.32 44.93 23.00
CA TRP A 424 -17.50 44.96 24.20
C TRP A 424 -16.38 43.91 24.24
N SER A 425 -16.57 42.72 23.65
CA SER A 425 -15.51 41.69 23.58
C SER A 425 -14.43 42.04 22.55
N LYS A 426 -14.82 42.67 21.43
CA LYS A 426 -13.90 43.19 20.40
C LYS A 426 -12.97 44.31 20.89
N LEU A 427 -13.30 44.96 22.01
CA LEU A 427 -12.51 46.04 22.63
C LEU A 427 -11.49 45.54 23.67
N SER A 428 -11.56 44.27 24.08
CA SER A 428 -10.57 43.70 25.00
C SER A 428 -9.29 43.32 24.25
N LYS A 429 -8.14 43.87 24.65
CA LYS A 429 -6.85 43.52 24.06
C LYS A 429 -6.47 42.11 24.49
N VAL A 430 -6.64 41.13 23.60
CA VAL A 430 -6.20 39.75 23.81
C VAL A 430 -4.67 39.70 23.82
N LYS A 431 -4.08 38.92 24.73
CA LYS A 431 -2.62 38.74 24.74
C LYS A 431 -2.16 37.98 23.50
N PRO A 432 -0.99 38.29 22.91
CA PRO A 432 -0.48 37.58 21.72
C PRO A 432 -0.44 36.05 21.85
N VAL A 433 -0.02 35.53 23.01
CA VAL A 433 -0.01 34.08 23.28
C VAL A 433 -1.43 33.49 23.17
N GLN A 434 -2.42 34.12 23.81
CA GLN A 434 -3.82 33.67 23.78
C GLN A 434 -4.40 33.69 22.37
N PHE A 435 -4.02 34.67 21.56
CA PHE A 435 -4.45 34.78 20.17
C PHE A 435 -4.00 33.56 19.33
N TYR A 436 -2.72 33.18 19.41
CA TYR A 436 -2.21 32.02 18.69
C TYR A 436 -2.75 30.70 19.25
N GLN A 437 -2.93 30.59 20.58
CA GLN A 437 -3.56 29.43 21.20
C GLN A 437 -5.01 29.25 20.72
N THR A 438 -5.79 30.33 20.66
CA THR A 438 -7.16 30.28 20.10
C THR A 438 -7.17 29.81 18.65
N ALA A 439 -6.19 30.22 17.84
CA ALA A 439 -6.09 29.75 16.47
C ALA A 439 -5.79 28.25 16.37
N VAL A 440 -4.93 27.73 17.26
CA VAL A 440 -4.65 26.29 17.36
C VAL A 440 -5.93 25.53 17.72
N ASP A 441 -6.68 26.01 18.72
CA ASP A 441 -7.93 25.40 19.15
C ASP A 441 -9.00 25.38 18.05
N GLU A 442 -9.21 26.50 17.34
CA GLU A 442 -10.19 26.55 16.24
C GLU A 442 -9.81 25.60 15.10
N ALA A 443 -8.52 25.45 14.77
CA ALA A 443 -8.08 24.49 13.77
C ALA A 443 -8.31 23.03 14.22
N LEU A 444 -8.06 22.71 15.49
CA LEU A 444 -8.31 21.36 16.03
C LEU A 444 -9.81 21.01 16.08
N GLN A 445 -10.67 22.01 16.32
CA GLN A 445 -12.13 21.88 16.27
C GLN A 445 -12.67 21.72 14.84
N SER A 446 -11.89 22.06 13.82
CA SER A 446 -12.27 21.87 12.42
C SER A 446 -12.34 20.39 12.04
N PRO A 447 -13.52 19.84 11.70
CA PRO A 447 -13.67 18.41 11.43
C PRO A 447 -12.90 18.00 10.16
N ASN A 448 -12.98 18.80 9.10
CA ASN A 448 -12.36 18.53 7.81
C ASN A 448 -10.95 19.13 7.65
N GLY A 449 -10.47 19.94 8.59
CA GLY A 449 -9.15 20.56 8.52
C GLY A 449 -9.05 21.77 7.59
N HIS A 450 -10.16 22.45 7.30
CA HIS A 450 -10.16 23.65 6.44
C HIS A 450 -9.41 24.86 7.01
N LEU A 451 -8.92 24.78 8.26
CA LEU A 451 -8.08 25.80 8.88
C LEU A 451 -6.63 25.33 9.06
N ASP A 452 -6.29 24.12 8.64
CA ASP A 452 -4.97 23.52 8.89
C ASP A 452 -3.86 24.33 8.21
N LEU A 453 -4.02 24.65 6.91
CA LEU A 453 -3.04 25.43 6.17
C LEU A 453 -3.06 26.93 6.55
N PHE A 454 -4.25 27.47 6.83
CA PHE A 454 -4.39 28.81 7.42
C PHE A 454 -3.59 28.95 8.73
N LEU A 455 -3.69 27.98 9.64
CA LEU A 455 -2.98 27.98 10.93
C LEU A 455 -1.46 27.95 10.73
N ARG A 456 -0.97 27.08 9.84
CA ARG A 456 0.46 27.01 9.48
C ARG A 456 1.00 28.38 9.07
N PHE A 457 0.30 29.06 8.17
CA PHE A 457 0.68 30.41 7.73
C PHE A 457 0.61 31.44 8.86
N LEU A 458 -0.45 31.40 9.67
CA LEU A 458 -0.65 32.35 10.77
C LEU A 458 0.50 32.26 11.80
N LEU A 459 0.92 31.04 12.14
CA LEU A 459 2.04 30.78 13.04
C LEU A 459 3.39 31.14 12.40
N GLY A 460 3.62 30.79 11.14
CA GLY A 460 4.85 31.22 10.45
C GLY A 460 4.98 32.74 10.39
N LEU A 461 3.88 33.49 10.24
CA LEU A 461 3.87 34.96 10.26
C LEU A 461 4.22 35.55 11.65
N SER A 462 4.11 34.76 12.73
CA SER A 462 4.49 35.21 14.08
C SER A 462 6.01 35.33 14.25
N LEU A 463 6.82 34.73 13.38
CA LEU A 463 8.27 34.82 13.42
C LEU A 463 8.76 36.18 12.93
N GLN A 464 9.71 36.76 13.68
CA GLN A 464 10.30 38.06 13.35
C GLN A 464 11.08 38.03 12.03
N THR A 465 11.74 36.91 11.72
CA THR A 465 12.43 36.66 10.45
C THR A 465 11.48 36.81 9.26
N ASN A 466 10.29 36.20 9.34
CA ASN A 466 9.26 36.28 8.31
C ASN A 466 8.63 37.68 8.21
N GLN A 467 8.39 38.34 9.35
CA GLN A 467 7.94 39.74 9.36
C GLN A 467 8.95 40.70 8.70
N SER A 468 10.25 40.40 8.81
CA SER A 468 11.31 41.22 8.21
C SER A 468 11.31 41.15 6.67
N LEU A 469 10.88 40.03 6.08
CA LEU A 469 10.71 39.88 4.63
C LEU A 469 9.53 40.72 4.11
N LEU A 470 8.51 40.94 4.94
CA LEU A 470 7.34 41.79 4.65
C LEU A 470 7.52 43.24 5.15
N ARG A 471 8.77 43.66 5.43
CA ARG A 471 9.07 44.99 5.96
C ARG A 471 8.43 46.05 5.05
N SER A 472 7.61 46.91 5.67
CA SER A 472 6.77 47.95 5.07
C SER A 472 5.33 47.57 4.73
N LEU A 473 4.99 46.29 4.58
CA LEU A 473 3.59 45.82 4.53
C LEU A 473 3.09 45.50 5.94
N VAL A 474 3.88 44.75 6.72
CA VAL A 474 3.62 44.45 8.13
C VAL A 474 4.55 45.31 8.99
N LYS A 475 4.02 45.90 10.07
CA LYS A 475 4.86 46.58 11.06
C LYS A 475 5.60 45.50 11.83
N PRO A 476 6.94 45.49 11.87
CA PRO A 476 7.66 44.56 12.71
C PRO A 476 7.20 44.78 14.14
N THR A 477 6.55 43.78 14.70
CA THR A 477 6.36 43.75 16.14
C THR A 477 7.64 43.22 16.76
N GLY A 478 8.02 43.73 17.92
CA GLY A 478 8.89 42.98 18.82
C GLY A 478 8.11 41.78 19.37
N SER A 479 7.53 40.93 18.50
CA SER A 479 6.90 39.68 18.90
C SER A 479 7.97 38.91 19.68
N SER A 480 7.76 38.79 20.99
CA SER A 480 8.80 38.25 21.84
C SER A 480 9.05 36.80 21.44
N SER A 481 10.31 36.40 21.33
CA SER A 481 10.70 34.99 21.27
C SER A 481 9.94 34.16 22.33
N GLU A 482 9.68 34.77 23.49
CA GLU A 482 8.82 34.24 24.56
C GLU A 482 7.38 33.89 24.12
N THR A 483 6.72 34.70 23.27
CA THR A 483 5.37 34.41 22.78
C THR A 483 5.36 33.16 21.90
N ASN A 484 6.34 33.04 21.00
CA ASN A 484 6.47 31.89 20.12
C ASN A 484 6.83 30.65 20.93
N GLN A 485 7.75 30.74 21.89
CA GLN A 485 8.09 29.62 22.77
C GLN A 485 6.88 29.12 23.56
N LYS A 486 6.07 30.02 24.15
CA LYS A 486 4.84 29.63 24.85
C LYS A 486 3.82 28.97 23.92
N THR A 487 3.76 29.40 22.66
CA THR A 487 2.89 28.80 21.64
C THR A 487 3.40 27.41 21.24
N VAL A 488 4.72 27.24 21.10
CA VAL A 488 5.38 25.95 20.84
C VAL A 488 5.09 24.95 21.95
N GLU A 489 5.26 25.35 23.22
CA GLU A 489 4.97 24.47 24.36
C GLU A 489 3.49 24.07 24.38
N TYR A 490 2.60 25.00 24.09
CA TYR A 490 1.17 24.70 23.98
C TYR A 490 0.85 23.71 22.85
N ILE A 491 1.51 23.83 21.69
CA ILE A 491 1.35 22.87 20.60
C ILE A 491 1.86 21.48 21.02
N LYS A 492 3.01 21.39 21.71
CA LYS A 492 3.55 20.13 22.24
C LYS A 492 2.62 19.49 23.29
N GLU A 493 1.98 20.31 24.11
CA GLU A 493 0.93 19.88 25.03
C GLU A 493 -0.27 19.29 24.26
N LYS A 494 -0.77 20.00 23.22
CA LYS A 494 -1.87 19.51 22.38
C LYS A 494 -1.56 18.22 21.62
N ILE A 495 -0.32 18.05 21.15
CA ILE A 495 0.13 16.77 20.57
C ILE A 495 0.07 15.65 21.63
N SER A 496 0.37 15.97 22.90
CA SER A 496 0.37 15.00 23.99
C SER A 496 -1.04 14.55 24.44
N GLU A 497 -2.08 15.31 24.12
CA GLU A 497 -3.49 15.01 24.43
C GLU A 497 -4.09 13.86 23.57
N ASN A 498 -3.27 13.10 22.84
CA ASN A 498 -3.67 11.96 22.01
C ASN A 498 -4.72 12.32 20.93
N VAL A 499 -4.50 13.47 20.27
CA VAL A 499 -5.28 13.90 19.09
C VAL A 499 -5.13 12.90 17.94
N SER A 500 -6.06 12.91 16.98
CA SER A 500 -5.98 12.02 15.81
C SER A 500 -4.68 12.22 15.02
N ALA A 501 -4.25 11.20 14.29
CA ALA A 501 -2.99 11.23 13.54
C ALA A 501 -2.92 12.41 12.56
N GLU A 502 -4.01 12.69 11.85
CA GLU A 502 -4.12 13.80 10.90
C GLU A 502 -3.94 15.17 11.57
N ARG A 503 -4.53 15.35 12.77
CA ARG A 503 -4.36 16.57 13.57
C ARG A 503 -2.94 16.70 14.11
N SER A 504 -2.39 15.60 14.61
CA SER A 504 -1.01 15.56 15.12
C SER A 504 -0.02 15.97 14.03
N ILE A 505 -0.18 15.43 12.81
CA ILE A 505 0.60 15.79 11.62
C ILE A 505 0.52 17.29 11.34
N ASN A 506 -0.69 17.87 11.37
CA ASN A 506 -0.85 19.31 11.17
C ASN A 506 -0.10 20.13 12.23
N LEU A 507 -0.15 19.71 13.50
CA LEU A 507 0.58 20.36 14.59
C LEU A 507 2.11 20.25 14.42
N PHE A 508 2.63 19.13 13.91
CA PHE A 508 4.06 19.03 13.54
C PHE A 508 4.43 19.99 12.41
N HIS A 509 3.58 20.15 11.40
CA HIS A 509 3.79 21.18 10.38
C HIS A 509 3.76 22.59 10.98
N CYS A 510 2.92 22.85 11.98
CA CYS A 510 2.91 24.12 12.71
C CYS A 510 4.22 24.37 13.49
N LEU A 511 4.77 23.34 14.14
CA LEU A 511 6.09 23.42 14.79
C LEU A 511 7.21 23.72 13.77
N ASN A 512 7.17 23.10 12.59
CA ASN A 512 8.10 23.38 11.51
C ASN A 512 8.00 24.83 11.00
N GLU A 513 6.78 25.39 10.91
CA GLU A 513 6.58 26.81 10.54
C GLU A 513 7.09 27.79 11.61
N LEU A 514 7.12 27.36 12.87
CA LEU A 514 7.73 28.08 14.00
C LEU A 514 9.24 27.81 14.14
N GLU A 515 9.84 27.05 13.21
CA GLU A 515 11.24 26.63 13.21
C GLU A 515 11.66 25.83 14.48
N ASP A 516 10.70 25.16 15.15
CA ASP A 516 10.98 24.23 16.26
C ASP A 516 11.08 22.79 15.74
N GLY A 517 12.32 22.30 15.60
CA GLY A 517 12.62 20.90 15.28
C GLY A 517 12.88 20.02 16.52
N SER A 518 12.78 20.57 17.73
CA SER A 518 13.34 19.98 18.95
C SER A 518 12.83 18.56 19.24
N LEU A 519 11.53 18.32 19.03
CA LEU A 519 10.90 17.02 19.26
C LEU A 519 11.31 15.99 18.19
N MET A 520 11.54 16.46 16.95
CA MET A 520 11.96 15.63 15.83
C MET A 520 13.43 15.26 15.95
N ASP A 521 14.28 16.22 16.34
CA ASP A 521 15.71 16.01 16.56
C ASP A 521 15.95 14.99 17.69
N GLN A 522 15.17 15.06 18.77
CA GLN A 522 15.20 14.06 19.85
C GLN A 522 14.92 12.65 19.32
N ILE A 523 13.82 12.46 18.57
CA ILE A 523 13.48 11.14 18.02
C ILE A 523 14.48 10.67 16.99
N GLN A 524 14.96 11.54 16.11
CA GLN A 524 16.00 11.18 15.14
C GLN A 524 17.31 10.77 15.81
N GLN A 525 17.68 11.40 16.93
CA GLN A 525 18.84 11.00 17.72
C GLN A 525 18.65 9.60 18.32
N TYR A 526 17.46 9.27 18.83
CA TYR A 526 17.15 7.91 19.31
C TYR A 526 17.17 6.87 18.18
N LEU A 527 16.66 7.20 17.00
CA LEU A 527 16.69 6.31 15.84
C LEU A 527 18.13 6.05 15.37
N ARG A 528 19.01 7.06 15.39
CA ARG A 528 20.43 6.91 15.02
C ARG A 528 21.25 6.09 16.02
N SER A 529 20.88 6.11 17.30
CA SER A 529 21.61 5.38 18.34
C SER A 529 21.27 3.88 18.40
N GLY A 530 20.27 3.42 17.62
CA GLY A 530 19.87 2.01 17.53
C GLY A 530 19.28 1.44 18.82
N ARG A 531 19.01 2.27 19.83
CA ARG A 531 18.45 1.88 21.12
C ARG A 531 17.23 2.75 21.44
N LEU A 532 16.10 2.43 20.83
CA LEU A 532 14.83 2.98 21.29
C LEU A 532 14.37 2.18 22.52
N SER A 533 14.57 2.74 23.70
CA SER A 533 13.85 2.29 24.90
C SER A 533 12.42 2.82 24.82
N THR A 534 11.56 2.09 24.11
CA THR A 534 10.18 2.48 23.77
C THR A 534 9.28 2.65 25.01
N GLU A 535 9.66 2.09 26.15
CA GLU A 535 8.97 2.24 27.44
C GLU A 535 9.08 3.64 28.06
N GLN A 536 9.91 4.55 27.51
CA GLN A 536 10.18 5.88 28.08
C GLN A 536 9.69 7.07 27.23
N LEU A 537 9.11 6.83 26.05
CA LEU A 537 8.68 7.93 25.19
C LEU A 537 7.39 8.59 25.71
N SER A 538 7.39 9.92 25.75
CA SER A 538 6.17 10.70 26.03
C SER A 538 5.14 10.58 24.89
N PRO A 539 3.85 10.87 25.13
CA PRO A 539 2.83 10.87 24.07
C PRO A 539 3.20 11.77 22.87
N ALA A 540 3.84 12.92 23.10
CA ALA A 540 4.35 13.77 22.03
C ALA A 540 5.50 13.12 21.25
N GLN A 541 6.41 12.45 21.94
CA GLN A 541 7.51 11.71 21.32
C GLN A 541 7.01 10.53 20.47
N TRP A 542 5.99 9.81 20.92
CA TRP A 542 5.31 8.78 20.11
C TRP A 542 4.67 9.36 18.86
N SER A 543 3.99 10.49 19.00
CA SER A 543 3.39 11.21 17.87
C SER A 543 4.45 11.68 16.87
N ALA A 544 5.62 12.11 17.35
CA ALA A 544 6.73 12.53 16.51
C ALA A 544 7.35 11.35 15.77
N LEU A 545 7.51 10.20 16.43
CA LEU A 545 7.92 8.97 15.78
C LEU A 545 6.93 8.59 14.68
N ALA A 546 5.63 8.55 14.98
CA ALA A 546 4.59 8.27 13.98
C ALA A 546 4.66 9.25 12.79
N PHE A 547 4.86 10.55 13.03
CA PHE A 547 5.01 11.55 11.99
C PHE A 547 6.26 11.32 11.11
N ILE A 548 7.40 10.97 11.71
CA ILE A 548 8.64 10.64 10.98
C ILE A 548 8.41 9.40 10.10
N LEU A 549 7.79 8.36 10.63
CA LEU A 549 7.54 7.12 9.91
C LEU A 549 6.53 7.30 8.78
N LEU A 550 5.44 8.03 9.02
CA LEU A 550 4.47 8.45 8.00
C LEU A 550 5.06 9.38 6.93
N SER A 551 6.28 9.89 7.13
CA SER A 551 7.02 10.70 6.16
C SER A 551 8.07 9.90 5.39
N SER A 552 8.26 8.61 5.69
CA SER A 552 9.28 7.76 5.08
C SER A 552 8.66 6.78 4.10
N GLU A 553 8.88 6.98 2.81
CA GLU A 553 8.37 6.09 1.75
C GLU A 553 8.85 4.65 1.93
N LYS A 554 10.10 4.45 2.37
CA LYS A 554 10.65 3.13 2.64
C LYS A 554 9.87 2.40 3.75
N VAL A 555 9.49 3.11 4.81
CA VAL A 555 8.74 2.53 5.95
C VAL A 555 7.28 2.30 5.58
N LEU A 556 6.71 3.17 4.75
CA LEU A 556 5.35 2.99 4.24
C LEU A 556 5.27 1.82 3.24
N ASP A 557 6.35 1.46 2.54
CA ASP A 557 6.35 0.23 1.76
C ASP A 557 6.36 -1.03 2.65
N VAL A 558 7.31 -1.10 3.58
CA VAL A 558 7.41 -2.20 4.55
C VAL A 558 7.63 -1.64 5.94
N PHE A 559 6.62 -1.77 6.79
CA PHE A 559 6.71 -1.46 8.21
C PHE A 559 6.97 -2.73 8.99
N ASP A 560 8.17 -2.86 9.55
CA ASP A 560 8.53 -3.93 10.47
C ASP A 560 8.52 -3.40 11.91
N LEU A 561 7.65 -3.97 12.74
CA LEU A 561 7.51 -3.55 14.13
C LEU A 561 8.75 -3.89 14.98
N LYS A 562 9.56 -4.90 14.58
CA LYS A 562 10.78 -5.29 15.31
C LYS A 562 11.86 -4.24 15.27
N GLU A 563 11.90 -3.42 14.22
CA GLU A 563 12.78 -2.25 14.13
C GLU A 563 12.49 -1.22 15.23
N TYR A 564 11.34 -1.33 15.89
CA TYR A 564 10.87 -0.43 16.95
C TYR A 564 10.51 -1.19 18.23
N SER A 565 11.30 -2.21 18.61
CA SER A 565 11.15 -3.07 19.81
C SER A 565 10.13 -4.21 19.76
N GLY A 566 9.24 -4.27 18.76
CA GLY A 566 8.40 -5.46 18.54
C GLY A 566 7.43 -5.80 19.68
N SER A 567 6.64 -4.85 20.19
CA SER A 567 5.68 -5.10 21.28
C SER A 567 4.26 -4.62 20.97
N GLU A 568 3.27 -5.20 21.65
CA GLU A 568 1.85 -4.79 21.54
C GLU A 568 1.63 -3.30 21.83
N GLU A 569 2.27 -2.74 22.87
CA GLU A 569 2.11 -1.32 23.19
C GLU A 569 2.66 -0.41 22.07
N VAL A 570 3.79 -0.79 21.45
CA VAL A 570 4.31 -0.04 20.29
C VAL A 570 3.37 -0.15 19.10
N LEU A 571 2.83 -1.35 18.82
CA LEU A 571 1.86 -1.54 17.75
C LEU A 571 0.68 -0.59 17.91
N LEU A 572 0.10 -0.52 19.12
CA LEU A 572 -1.06 0.32 19.39
C LEU A 572 -0.75 1.81 19.22
N ARG A 573 0.46 2.26 19.55
CA ARG A 573 0.93 3.64 19.33
C ARG A 573 1.20 3.94 17.85
N LEU A 574 1.58 2.94 17.07
CA LEU A 574 1.95 3.07 15.65
C LEU A 574 0.90 2.53 14.68
N LEU A 575 -0.33 2.27 15.13
CA LEU A 575 -1.47 1.92 14.25
C LEU A 575 -1.66 2.88 13.07
N PRO A 576 -1.46 4.21 13.21
CA PRO A 576 -1.52 5.10 12.06
C PRO A 576 -0.51 4.76 10.96
N VAL A 577 0.69 4.29 11.34
CA VAL A 577 1.73 3.84 10.40
C VAL A 577 1.30 2.54 9.74
N VAL A 578 0.86 1.55 10.53
CA VAL A 578 0.35 0.26 10.01
C VAL A 578 -0.78 0.47 9.01
N LYS A 579 -1.71 1.38 9.29
CA LYS A 579 -2.83 1.72 8.40
C LYS A 579 -2.37 2.32 7.06
N ALA A 580 -1.30 3.12 7.08
CA ALA A 580 -0.74 3.77 5.91
C ALA A 580 0.24 2.89 5.13
N SER A 581 0.82 1.86 5.75
CA SER A 581 1.79 0.98 5.12
C SER A 581 1.18 -0.02 4.13
N ASN A 582 1.93 -0.42 3.11
CA ASN A 582 1.54 -1.47 2.16
C ASN A 582 1.70 -2.85 2.80
N LYS A 583 2.79 -3.06 3.53
CA LYS A 583 3.11 -4.31 4.20
C LYS A 583 3.43 -4.06 5.67
N ALA A 584 2.79 -4.80 6.56
CA ALA A 584 3.08 -4.78 7.99
C ALA A 584 3.65 -6.13 8.42
N LEU A 585 4.88 -6.13 8.93
CA LEU A 585 5.57 -7.28 9.49
C LEU A 585 5.50 -7.21 11.01
N LEU A 586 4.63 -8.02 11.59
CA LEU A 586 4.29 -8.04 13.02
C LEU A 586 4.55 -9.41 13.65
N SER A 587 5.38 -10.24 13.00
CA SER A 587 5.61 -11.62 13.42
C SER A 587 6.46 -11.70 14.69
N GLY A 588 6.04 -12.46 15.70
CA GLY A 588 6.84 -12.66 16.92
C GLY A 588 7.01 -11.38 17.74
N CYS A 589 5.94 -10.59 17.85
CA CYS A 589 5.90 -9.32 18.58
C CYS A 589 5.05 -9.39 19.87
N ASN A 590 4.80 -10.61 20.34
CA ASN A 590 4.01 -10.90 21.54
C ASN A 590 2.62 -10.25 21.53
N LEU A 591 1.95 -10.30 20.38
CA LEU A 591 0.65 -9.69 20.15
C LEU A 591 -0.48 -10.57 20.70
N SER A 592 -1.54 -9.93 21.19
CA SER A 592 -2.71 -10.60 21.78
C SER A 592 -4.01 -10.33 21.01
N GLU A 593 -5.13 -10.80 21.56
CA GLU A 593 -6.48 -10.48 21.08
C GLU A 593 -6.74 -8.96 21.01
N ARG A 594 -6.16 -8.17 21.91
CA ARG A 594 -6.27 -6.70 21.91
C ARG A 594 -5.68 -6.09 20.63
N SER A 595 -4.52 -6.59 20.21
CA SER A 595 -3.88 -6.22 18.94
C SER A 595 -4.75 -6.60 17.74
N CYS A 596 -5.38 -7.78 17.75
CA CYS A 596 -6.31 -8.20 16.70
C CYS A 596 -7.50 -7.25 16.58
N GLY A 597 -8.06 -6.77 17.71
CA GLY A 597 -9.14 -5.78 17.72
C GLY A 597 -8.75 -4.47 17.04
N ALA A 598 -7.55 -3.97 17.36
CA ALA A 598 -7.01 -2.75 16.74
C ALA A 598 -6.75 -2.93 15.23
N LEU A 599 -6.14 -4.05 14.83
CA LEU A 599 -5.86 -4.36 13.42
C LEU A 599 -7.15 -4.59 12.62
N SER A 600 -8.17 -5.21 13.21
CA SER A 600 -9.50 -5.35 12.59
C SER A 600 -10.13 -4.00 12.30
N SER A 601 -9.99 -3.03 13.22
CA SER A 601 -10.42 -1.64 12.98
C SER A 601 -9.65 -0.98 11.82
N VAL A 602 -8.33 -1.22 11.74
CA VAL A 602 -7.51 -0.77 10.61
C VAL A 602 -8.00 -1.36 9.28
N LEU A 603 -8.20 -2.68 9.21
CA LEU A 603 -8.67 -3.38 8.01
C LEU A 603 -10.07 -2.94 7.55
N ARG A 604 -10.94 -2.52 8.48
CA ARG A 604 -12.26 -1.96 8.16
C ARG A 604 -12.20 -0.54 7.61
N SER A 605 -11.10 0.17 7.84
CA SER A 605 -10.98 1.57 7.45
C SER A 605 -10.82 1.72 5.95
N GLN A 606 -11.62 2.61 5.34
CA GLN A 606 -11.54 2.89 3.90
C GLN A 606 -10.17 3.43 3.43
N SER A 607 -9.38 4.01 4.34
CA SER A 607 -8.03 4.54 4.06
C SER A 607 -6.90 3.57 4.41
N CYS A 608 -7.22 2.30 4.69
CA CYS A 608 -6.23 1.25 4.85
C CYS A 608 -5.52 0.95 3.52
N SER A 609 -4.18 0.91 3.55
CA SER A 609 -3.35 0.61 2.37
C SER A 609 -2.71 -0.78 2.43
N LEU A 610 -2.98 -1.56 3.48
CA LEU A 610 -2.37 -2.87 3.69
C LEU A 610 -2.79 -3.86 2.60
N THR A 611 -1.77 -4.42 1.97
CA THR A 611 -1.84 -5.56 1.03
C THR A 611 -1.26 -6.82 1.65
N LEU A 612 -0.32 -6.69 2.61
CA LEU A 612 0.26 -7.81 3.35
C LEU A 612 0.27 -7.53 4.84
N LEU A 613 -0.21 -8.50 5.61
CA LEU A 613 -0.16 -8.50 7.07
C LEU A 613 0.43 -9.82 7.55
N ASP A 614 1.63 -9.75 8.15
CA ASP A 614 2.31 -10.90 8.74
C ASP A 614 2.20 -10.87 10.25
N LEU A 615 1.39 -11.75 10.82
CA LEU A 615 1.13 -11.90 12.24
C LEU A 615 1.71 -13.20 12.82
N SER A 616 2.56 -13.89 12.06
CA SER A 616 3.05 -15.23 12.42
C SER A 616 3.77 -15.26 13.78
N ASN A 617 3.76 -16.37 14.49
CA ASN A 617 4.44 -16.58 15.79
C ASN A 617 3.94 -15.62 16.89
N ASN A 618 2.64 -15.33 16.94
CA ASN A 618 1.99 -14.60 18.04
C ASN A 618 0.86 -15.44 18.63
N ASP A 619 0.66 -15.47 19.95
CA ASP A 619 -0.38 -16.29 20.61
C ASP A 619 -1.78 -15.65 20.49
N LEU A 620 -2.29 -15.57 19.25
CA LEU A 620 -3.55 -14.88 18.93
C LEU A 620 -4.78 -15.69 19.34
N LYS A 621 -4.67 -17.03 19.34
CA LYS A 621 -5.75 -17.97 19.64
C LYS A 621 -6.94 -17.82 18.69
N ASP A 622 -7.96 -18.65 18.90
CA ASP A 622 -9.17 -18.61 18.06
C ASP A 622 -9.94 -17.30 18.14
N SER A 623 -9.91 -16.61 19.29
CA SER A 623 -10.55 -15.31 19.44
C SER A 623 -9.89 -14.25 18.54
N GLY A 624 -8.56 -14.21 18.48
CA GLY A 624 -7.82 -13.35 17.56
C GLY A 624 -8.14 -13.62 16.09
N GLY A 625 -8.15 -14.90 15.69
CA GLY A 625 -8.52 -15.32 14.32
C GLY A 625 -9.93 -14.89 13.92
N LYS A 626 -10.90 -14.98 14.84
CA LYS A 626 -12.27 -14.52 14.63
C LYS A 626 -12.37 -13.00 14.45
N ILE A 627 -11.71 -12.23 15.32
CA ILE A 627 -11.72 -10.76 15.25
C ILE A 627 -11.13 -10.24 13.94
N LEU A 628 -10.02 -10.83 13.50
CA LEU A 628 -9.39 -10.48 12.22
C LEU A 628 -10.30 -10.82 11.04
N SER A 629 -10.95 -11.99 11.07
CA SER A 629 -11.92 -12.41 10.04
C SER A 629 -13.06 -11.39 9.86
N ASP A 630 -13.53 -10.80 10.95
CA ASP A 630 -14.56 -9.75 10.86
C ASP A 630 -14.05 -8.43 10.27
N GLY A 631 -12.74 -8.16 10.33
CA GLY A 631 -12.12 -7.04 9.64
C GLY A 631 -11.98 -7.29 8.14
N LEU A 632 -11.59 -8.51 7.76
CA LEU A 632 -11.41 -8.95 6.38
C LEU A 632 -12.72 -9.00 5.58
N LYS A 633 -13.85 -9.25 6.26
CA LYS A 633 -15.20 -9.19 5.65
C LYS A 633 -15.70 -7.77 5.38
N SER A 634 -14.91 -6.73 5.65
CA SER A 634 -15.27 -5.36 5.26
C SER A 634 -15.21 -5.21 3.72
N PRO A 635 -16.24 -4.64 3.06
CA PRO A 635 -16.25 -4.46 1.61
C PRO A 635 -15.13 -3.52 1.09
N GLY A 636 -14.48 -2.78 1.98
CA GLY A 636 -13.32 -1.93 1.68
C GLY A 636 -11.96 -2.58 1.99
N CYS A 637 -11.91 -3.81 2.50
CA CYS A 637 -10.66 -4.48 2.83
C CYS A 637 -9.93 -4.94 1.55
N ARG A 638 -8.65 -4.56 1.44
CA ARG A 638 -7.82 -4.79 0.25
C ARG A 638 -6.61 -5.69 0.53
N LEU A 639 -6.69 -6.47 1.61
CA LEU A 639 -5.58 -7.31 2.04
C LEU A 639 -5.46 -8.53 1.10
N ASP A 640 -4.33 -8.63 0.39
CA ASP A 640 -4.03 -9.73 -0.52
C ASP A 640 -3.38 -10.91 0.20
N THR A 641 -2.50 -10.63 1.17
CA THR A 641 -1.72 -11.63 1.90
C THR A 641 -1.94 -11.52 3.40
N LEU A 642 -2.35 -12.62 4.01
CA LEU A 642 -2.43 -12.77 5.46
C LEU A 642 -1.58 -13.97 5.91
N ARG A 643 -0.66 -13.74 6.84
CA ARG A 643 0.11 -14.82 7.47
C ARG A 643 -0.20 -14.89 8.96
N LEU A 644 -0.63 -16.06 9.39
CA LEU A 644 -1.00 -16.43 10.76
C LEU A 644 -0.29 -17.73 11.17
N SER A 645 0.92 -17.95 10.65
CA SER A 645 1.67 -19.18 10.93
C SER A 645 2.08 -19.23 12.41
N GLY A 646 1.89 -20.34 13.11
CA GLY A 646 2.29 -20.42 14.53
C GLY A 646 1.50 -19.47 15.43
N CYS A 647 0.19 -19.33 15.20
CA CYS A 647 -0.68 -18.40 15.94
C CYS A 647 -1.57 -19.06 17.01
N ASN A 648 -1.35 -20.35 17.29
CA ASN A 648 -2.17 -21.15 18.21
C ASN A 648 -3.65 -21.19 17.80
N LEU A 649 -3.90 -21.28 16.49
CA LEU A 649 -5.26 -21.41 15.92
C LEU A 649 -5.68 -22.88 15.90
N SER A 650 -6.97 -23.14 16.12
CA SER A 650 -7.58 -24.47 16.03
C SER A 650 -8.62 -24.55 14.89
N GLU A 651 -9.27 -25.71 14.78
CA GLU A 651 -10.44 -25.92 13.90
C GLU A 651 -11.52 -24.83 14.03
N ARG A 652 -11.67 -24.19 15.21
CA ARG A 652 -12.67 -23.14 15.45
C ARG A 652 -12.38 -21.85 14.65
N SER A 653 -11.10 -21.54 14.42
CA SER A 653 -10.71 -20.41 13.57
C SER A 653 -11.04 -20.65 12.09
N CYS A 654 -11.06 -21.91 11.66
CA CYS A 654 -11.29 -22.28 10.27
C CYS A 654 -12.71 -21.90 9.80
N GLU A 655 -13.72 -21.94 10.69
CA GLU A 655 -15.08 -21.46 10.37
C GLU A 655 -15.09 -19.97 10.03
N ALA A 656 -14.43 -19.15 10.85
CA ALA A 656 -14.35 -17.72 10.65
C ALA A 656 -13.59 -17.37 9.35
N LEU A 657 -12.46 -18.03 9.10
CA LEU A 657 -11.66 -17.83 7.89
C LEU A 657 -12.37 -18.34 6.63
N SER A 658 -13.07 -19.48 6.71
CA SER A 658 -13.91 -20.00 5.61
C SER A 658 -15.00 -19.00 5.24
N SER A 659 -15.60 -18.32 6.23
CA SER A 659 -16.57 -17.25 5.97
C SER A 659 -15.98 -16.06 5.19
N VAL A 660 -14.69 -15.75 5.39
CA VAL A 660 -13.96 -14.72 4.62
C VAL A 660 -13.77 -15.17 3.17
N LEU A 661 -13.37 -16.43 2.96
CA LEU A 661 -13.14 -17.00 1.62
C LEU A 661 -14.43 -17.05 0.78
N ARG A 662 -15.59 -17.23 1.42
CA ARG A 662 -16.90 -17.22 0.74
C ARG A 662 -17.40 -15.82 0.41
N PHE A 663 -16.83 -14.78 1.02
CA PHE A 663 -17.32 -13.42 0.88
C PHE A 663 -16.95 -12.84 -0.48
N GLN A 664 -17.94 -12.41 -1.27
CA GLN A 664 -17.75 -11.97 -2.66
C GLN A 664 -16.75 -10.82 -2.84
N SER A 665 -16.63 -9.95 -1.82
CA SER A 665 -15.72 -8.80 -1.85
C SER A 665 -14.36 -9.08 -1.20
N SER A 666 -14.04 -10.32 -0.86
CA SER A 666 -12.73 -10.68 -0.33
C SER A 666 -11.64 -10.45 -1.39
N SER A 667 -10.58 -9.75 -1.01
CA SER A 667 -9.40 -9.51 -1.86
C SER A 667 -8.26 -10.50 -1.57
N LEU A 668 -8.46 -11.47 -0.66
CA LEU A 668 -7.38 -12.33 -0.18
C LEU A 668 -6.94 -13.33 -1.25
N ILE A 669 -5.65 -13.30 -1.59
CA ILE A 669 -4.99 -14.14 -2.59
C ILE A 669 -4.07 -15.17 -1.90
N HIS A 670 -3.40 -14.80 -0.82
CA HIS A 670 -2.48 -15.67 -0.10
C HIS A 670 -2.82 -15.75 1.40
N LEU A 671 -3.00 -16.98 1.91
CA LEU A 671 -3.28 -17.26 3.31
C LEU A 671 -2.28 -18.31 3.84
N ASP A 672 -1.53 -17.95 4.87
CA ASP A 672 -0.61 -18.86 5.55
C ASP A 672 -1.10 -19.14 6.98
N LEU A 673 -1.51 -20.38 7.23
CA LEU A 673 -1.94 -20.93 8.50
C LEU A 673 -1.01 -22.05 8.98
N SER A 674 0.19 -22.19 8.41
CA SER A 674 1.13 -23.25 8.77
C SER A 674 1.48 -23.24 10.27
N LYS A 675 1.90 -24.37 10.83
CA LYS A 675 2.24 -24.50 12.26
C LYS A 675 1.09 -24.13 13.22
N ASN A 676 -0.15 -24.44 12.85
CA ASN A 676 -1.34 -24.36 13.72
C ASN A 676 -2.01 -25.74 13.80
N ASP A 677 -2.76 -26.02 14.87
CA ASP A 677 -3.44 -27.31 15.08
C ASP A 677 -4.87 -27.30 14.51
N LEU A 678 -4.98 -27.26 13.18
CA LEU A 678 -6.27 -27.09 12.51
C LEU A 678 -7.12 -28.37 12.46
N LYS A 679 -6.48 -29.55 12.53
CA LYS A 679 -7.11 -30.89 12.37
C LYS A 679 -7.87 -31.09 11.04
N ASP A 680 -8.35 -32.31 10.80
CA ASP A 680 -9.13 -32.64 9.59
C ASP A 680 -10.43 -31.82 9.47
N SER A 681 -11.11 -31.61 10.60
CA SER A 681 -12.30 -30.76 10.73
C SER A 681 -12.06 -29.33 10.25
N GLY A 682 -10.93 -28.73 10.61
CA GLY A 682 -10.54 -27.39 10.15
C GLY A 682 -10.23 -27.35 8.66
N VAL A 683 -9.47 -28.33 8.16
CA VAL A 683 -9.16 -28.46 6.71
C VAL A 683 -10.43 -28.65 5.88
N LYS A 684 -11.37 -29.46 6.35
CA LYS A 684 -12.69 -29.65 5.73
C LYS A 684 -13.47 -28.33 5.66
N THR A 685 -13.49 -27.58 6.77
CA THR A 685 -14.18 -26.29 6.85
C THR A 685 -13.58 -25.24 5.89
N LEU A 686 -12.24 -25.17 5.79
CA LEU A 686 -11.56 -24.30 4.83
C LEU A 686 -11.82 -24.72 3.39
N SER A 687 -11.83 -26.03 3.13
CA SER A 687 -12.11 -26.61 1.81
C SER A 687 -13.48 -26.16 1.32
N ASP A 688 -14.52 -26.18 2.16
CA ASP A 688 -15.85 -25.68 1.79
C ASP A 688 -15.88 -24.16 1.53
N GLY A 689 -14.91 -23.41 2.04
CA GLY A 689 -14.74 -21.99 1.70
C GLY A 689 -14.17 -21.80 0.29
N LEU A 690 -13.17 -22.60 -0.06
CA LEU A 690 -12.51 -22.61 -1.38
C LEU A 690 -13.45 -23.02 -2.51
N ARG A 691 -14.48 -23.84 -2.23
CA ARG A 691 -15.51 -24.21 -3.20
C ARG A 691 -16.39 -23.04 -3.64
N SER A 692 -16.37 -21.91 -2.93
CA SER A 692 -17.19 -20.77 -3.28
C SER A 692 -16.75 -20.17 -4.61
N PRO A 693 -17.67 -19.91 -5.56
CA PRO A 693 -17.34 -19.26 -6.82
C PRO A 693 -16.82 -17.82 -6.65
N GLY A 694 -16.99 -17.22 -5.46
CA GLY A 694 -16.44 -15.91 -5.13
C GLY A 694 -15.03 -15.93 -4.50
N CYS A 695 -14.42 -17.10 -4.31
CA CYS A 695 -13.09 -17.22 -3.71
C CYS A 695 -11.99 -16.82 -4.70
N ARG A 696 -11.08 -15.94 -4.29
CA ARG A 696 -9.93 -15.45 -5.09
C ARG A 696 -8.58 -15.96 -4.60
N LEU A 697 -8.58 -16.95 -3.70
CA LEU A 697 -7.38 -17.39 -3.02
C LEU A 697 -6.51 -18.24 -3.97
N ASP A 698 -5.30 -17.78 -4.24
CA ASP A 698 -4.28 -18.50 -5.02
C ASP A 698 -3.29 -19.26 -4.14
N THR A 699 -3.18 -19.02 -2.83
CA THR A 699 -2.25 -19.81 -2.01
C THR A 699 -2.82 -20.06 -0.64
N LEU A 700 -2.87 -21.33 -0.25
CA LEU A 700 -3.17 -21.75 1.11
C LEU A 700 -2.02 -22.62 1.63
N ARG A 701 -1.37 -22.17 2.70
CA ARG A 701 -0.43 -23.00 3.46
C ARG A 701 -1.06 -23.35 4.79
N SER A 702 -1.10 -24.61 5.17
CA SER A 702 -1.50 -24.99 6.54
C SER A 702 -0.65 -26.10 7.16
N GLY A 703 0.45 -26.49 6.48
CA GLY A 703 1.46 -27.47 6.91
C GLY A 703 2.09 -27.23 8.29
N SER A 704 2.41 -28.29 9.03
CA SER A 704 3.30 -28.22 10.20
C SER A 704 4.69 -28.70 9.80
N THR A 705 5.56 -27.79 9.35
CA THR A 705 6.98 -28.11 9.31
C THR A 705 7.58 -27.85 10.69
N ASP A 706 7.38 -28.79 11.62
CA ASP A 706 8.24 -28.93 12.79
C ASP A 706 9.54 -29.62 12.38
N LEU A 707 10.40 -28.86 11.69
CA LEU A 707 11.85 -29.02 11.79
C LEU A 707 12.35 -27.86 12.65
N GLN A 708 11.90 -27.83 13.91
CA GLN A 708 12.51 -26.97 14.91
C GLN A 708 13.74 -27.71 15.44
N LEU A 709 14.87 -27.43 14.79
CA LEU A 709 16.19 -27.63 15.37
C LEU A 709 16.23 -26.89 16.71
N CYS A 710 16.21 -27.65 17.81
CA CYS A 710 16.83 -27.21 19.04
C CYS A 710 18.34 -27.08 18.79
N SER A 711 18.82 -25.84 18.60
CA SER A 711 20.19 -25.52 19.00
C SER A 711 20.21 -24.10 19.56
N GLU A 712 20.35 -24.02 20.87
CA GLU A 712 20.95 -22.85 21.51
C GLU A 712 22.32 -22.57 20.87
N SER A 713 22.67 -21.29 20.82
CA SER A 713 23.85 -20.68 20.20
C SER A 713 23.71 -20.35 18.70
N GLY A 714 23.75 -19.04 18.44
CA GLY A 714 23.44 -18.47 17.15
C GLY A 714 24.49 -18.77 16.08
N THR A 715 24.02 -19.00 14.87
CA THR A 715 24.50 -18.35 13.64
C THR A 715 23.53 -18.67 12.51
N HIS A 716 23.23 -17.66 11.71
CA HIS A 716 22.31 -17.70 10.58
C HIS A 716 22.59 -18.86 9.61
N ARG A 717 21.54 -19.60 9.25
CA ARG A 717 21.31 -20.12 7.89
C ARG A 717 19.84 -20.52 7.72
N LEU A 718 19.06 -19.60 7.15
CA LEU A 718 17.77 -19.88 6.55
C LEU A 718 18.00 -20.85 5.38
N TYR A 719 17.37 -22.02 5.41
CA TYR A 719 17.15 -22.77 4.18
C TYR A 719 16.02 -22.08 3.41
N THR A 720 16.40 -21.20 2.50
CA THR A 720 15.51 -20.67 1.47
C THR A 720 15.20 -21.81 0.49
N LEU A 721 14.00 -22.37 0.54
CA LEU A 721 13.44 -23.07 -0.62
C LEU A 721 13.34 -22.04 -1.76
N LYS A 722 13.95 -22.36 -2.91
CA LYS A 722 14.05 -21.52 -4.12
C LYS A 722 12.79 -20.66 -4.35
N SER A 723 13.03 -19.38 -4.66
CA SER A 723 12.05 -18.57 -5.36
C SER A 723 11.69 -19.25 -6.68
N PHE A 724 10.41 -19.53 -6.88
CA PHE A 724 9.85 -19.43 -8.22
C PHE A 724 9.38 -17.98 -8.35
N ASP A 725 10.22 -17.16 -8.96
CA ASP A 725 9.81 -15.85 -9.45
C ASP A 725 8.81 -16.05 -10.60
N GLY A 726 7.66 -15.39 -10.51
CA GLY A 726 6.80 -15.10 -11.67
C GLY A 726 5.86 -16.21 -12.14
N CYS A 727 5.16 -16.91 -11.24
CA CYS A 727 4.16 -17.89 -11.64
C CYS A 727 2.79 -17.59 -11.01
N ASP A 728 1.82 -17.22 -11.86
CA ASP A 728 0.37 -17.18 -11.60
C ASP A 728 -0.16 -18.61 -11.32
N VAL A 729 0.25 -19.19 -10.20
CA VAL A 729 0.09 -20.61 -9.87
C VAL A 729 -0.50 -20.75 -8.49
N LEU A 730 -1.70 -21.35 -8.38
CA LEU A 730 -2.25 -21.67 -7.08
C LEU A 730 -1.45 -22.81 -6.44
N CYS A 731 -0.99 -22.60 -5.20
CA CYS A 731 -0.06 -23.48 -4.47
C CYS A 731 -0.64 -23.83 -3.10
N CYS A 732 -0.87 -25.11 -2.84
CA CYS A 732 -1.38 -25.61 -1.56
C CYS A 732 -0.33 -26.49 -0.88
N ARG A 733 0.14 -26.09 0.31
CA ARG A 733 1.13 -26.86 1.09
C ARG A 733 0.56 -27.26 2.45
N LEU A 734 0.34 -28.56 2.60
CA LEU A 734 -0.31 -29.22 3.73
C LEU A 734 0.61 -30.26 4.38
N SER A 735 1.92 -30.17 4.15
CA SER A 735 2.91 -31.12 4.67
C SER A 735 2.89 -31.21 6.20
N GLY A 736 2.87 -32.42 6.77
CA GLY A 736 2.95 -32.65 8.22
C GLY A 736 1.69 -32.27 9.02
N CYS A 737 0.53 -32.12 8.39
CA CYS A 737 -0.71 -31.66 9.03
C CYS A 737 -1.51 -32.73 9.80
N LEU A 738 -1.02 -33.98 9.90
CA LEU A 738 -1.79 -35.13 10.43
C LEU A 738 -3.12 -35.35 9.67
N ILE A 739 -3.18 -35.01 8.38
CA ILE A 739 -4.41 -35.14 7.60
C ILE A 739 -4.71 -36.62 7.36
N THR A 740 -5.92 -37.06 7.70
CA THR A 740 -6.39 -38.42 7.44
C THR A 740 -7.07 -38.56 6.07
N GLU A 741 -7.47 -39.78 5.72
CA GLU A 741 -8.22 -40.06 4.48
C GLU A 741 -9.48 -39.20 4.31
N GLU A 742 -10.18 -38.87 5.41
CA GLU A 742 -11.39 -38.04 5.38
C GLU A 742 -11.07 -36.59 4.99
N GLY A 743 -9.99 -36.03 5.56
CA GLY A 743 -9.51 -34.69 5.23
C GLY A 743 -9.05 -34.59 3.78
N CYS A 744 -8.32 -35.60 3.29
CA CYS A 744 -7.89 -35.68 1.90
C CYS A 744 -9.07 -35.86 0.92
N SER A 745 -10.08 -36.66 1.25
CA SER A 745 -11.31 -36.79 0.43
C SER A 745 -12.06 -35.46 0.31
N SER A 746 -12.12 -34.70 1.42
CA SER A 746 -12.73 -33.36 1.44
C SER A 746 -11.99 -32.38 0.53
N LEU A 747 -10.65 -32.43 0.53
CA LEU A 747 -9.78 -31.65 -0.34
C LEU A 747 -9.98 -32.04 -1.81
N VAL A 748 -9.95 -33.34 -2.14
CA VAL A 748 -10.22 -33.88 -3.49
C VAL A 748 -11.54 -33.34 -4.03
N SER A 749 -12.60 -33.42 -3.23
CA SER A 749 -13.93 -32.97 -3.64
C SER A 749 -13.99 -31.44 -3.84
N ALA A 750 -13.23 -30.66 -3.07
CA ALA A 750 -13.13 -29.22 -3.27
C ALA A 750 -12.39 -28.88 -4.57
N LEU A 751 -11.26 -29.55 -4.83
CA LEU A 751 -10.49 -29.40 -6.05
C LEU A 751 -11.29 -29.80 -7.30
N LYS A 752 -12.07 -30.89 -7.23
CA LYS A 752 -12.99 -31.32 -8.31
C LYS A 752 -14.08 -30.29 -8.63
N SER A 753 -14.50 -29.48 -7.66
CA SER A 753 -15.56 -28.49 -7.83
C SER A 753 -15.09 -27.12 -8.37
N ASN A 754 -13.80 -26.81 -8.26
CA ASN A 754 -13.22 -25.55 -8.73
C ASN A 754 -11.82 -25.78 -9.36
N PRO A 755 -11.75 -26.36 -10.57
CA PRO A 755 -10.55 -27.00 -11.11
C PRO A 755 -9.47 -26.06 -11.70
N SER A 756 -9.65 -24.73 -11.69
CA SER A 756 -9.01 -23.90 -12.72
C SER A 756 -7.62 -23.29 -12.43
N HIS A 757 -7.05 -23.39 -11.21
CA HIS A 757 -5.81 -22.64 -10.90
C HIS A 757 -4.69 -23.39 -10.14
N LEU A 758 -4.96 -24.51 -9.44
CA LEU A 758 -3.97 -25.18 -8.58
C LEU A 758 -2.93 -25.90 -9.43
N ARG A 759 -1.64 -25.53 -9.29
CA ARG A 759 -0.54 -26.23 -9.98
C ARG A 759 0.47 -26.92 -9.08
N LEU A 760 0.45 -26.68 -7.76
CA LEU A 760 1.28 -27.43 -6.82
C LEU A 760 0.48 -27.82 -5.57
N LEU A 761 0.49 -29.11 -5.25
CA LEU A 761 -0.06 -29.66 -4.01
C LEU A 761 1.02 -30.47 -3.27
N ASP A 762 1.34 -30.07 -2.05
CA ASP A 762 2.27 -30.81 -1.18
C ASP A 762 1.50 -31.39 0.00
N LEU A 763 1.43 -32.72 0.05
CA LEU A 763 0.78 -33.53 1.09
C LEU A 763 1.78 -34.45 1.81
N SER A 764 3.08 -34.22 1.65
CA SER A 764 4.12 -35.02 2.30
C SER A 764 3.89 -35.14 3.82
N TYR A 765 4.21 -36.29 4.41
CA TYR A 765 4.04 -36.53 5.86
C TYR A 765 2.60 -36.40 6.39
N ASN A 766 1.60 -36.88 5.63
CA ASN A 766 0.20 -37.07 6.07
C ASN A 766 -0.26 -38.53 5.91
N HIS A 767 -1.48 -38.87 6.32
CA HIS A 767 -2.11 -40.20 6.20
C HIS A 767 -3.34 -40.20 5.27
N PRO A 768 -3.16 -39.94 3.96
CA PRO A 768 -4.26 -39.68 3.03
C PRO A 768 -5.11 -40.91 2.65
N GLY A 769 -4.73 -42.12 3.08
CA GLY A 769 -5.46 -43.37 2.78
C GLY A 769 -5.70 -43.58 1.28
N ALA A 770 -6.84 -44.19 0.92
CA ALA A 770 -7.20 -44.42 -0.49
C ALA A 770 -7.45 -43.11 -1.26
N SER A 771 -7.85 -42.04 -0.59
CA SER A 771 -7.99 -40.70 -1.19
C SER A 771 -6.68 -40.14 -1.76
N GLY A 772 -5.51 -40.60 -1.27
CA GLY A 772 -4.21 -40.27 -1.86
C GLY A 772 -4.02 -40.83 -3.28
N GLN A 773 -4.64 -41.96 -3.59
CA GLN A 773 -4.65 -42.54 -4.94
C GLN A 773 -5.57 -41.74 -5.89
N GLU A 774 -6.71 -41.25 -5.40
CA GLU A 774 -7.56 -40.32 -6.16
C GLU A 774 -6.81 -39.03 -6.51
N LEU A 775 -6.04 -38.46 -5.56
CA LEU A 775 -5.22 -37.27 -5.81
C LEU A 775 -4.13 -37.52 -6.85
N SER A 776 -3.52 -38.70 -6.84
CA SER A 776 -2.51 -39.10 -7.83
C SER A 776 -3.13 -39.26 -9.22
N ALA A 777 -4.33 -39.83 -9.30
CA ALA A 777 -5.08 -39.96 -10.56
C ALA A 777 -5.51 -38.60 -11.14
N LEU A 778 -5.74 -37.59 -10.30
CA LEU A 778 -6.05 -36.22 -10.75
C LEU A 778 -4.86 -35.50 -11.40
N VAL A 779 -3.61 -35.90 -11.10
CA VAL A 779 -2.40 -35.38 -11.77
C VAL A 779 -2.30 -35.88 -13.22
N GLU A 780 -2.81 -37.09 -13.48
CA GLU A 780 -2.79 -37.72 -14.80
C GLU A 780 -3.95 -37.29 -15.71
N ASP A 781 -4.94 -36.53 -15.20
CA ASP A 781 -6.08 -36.06 -15.97
C ASP A 781 -5.71 -34.85 -16.87
N PRO A 782 -5.82 -34.95 -18.20
CA PRO A 782 -5.50 -33.86 -19.12
C PRO A 782 -6.42 -32.63 -19.02
N HIS A 783 -7.55 -32.73 -18.31
CA HIS A 783 -8.43 -31.59 -18.03
C HIS A 783 -7.99 -30.78 -16.82
N TRP A 784 -6.93 -31.21 -16.12
CA TRP A 784 -6.37 -30.57 -14.94
C TRP A 784 -5.00 -29.93 -15.20
N ARG A 785 -4.67 -28.89 -14.43
CA ARG A 785 -3.43 -28.09 -14.58
C ARG A 785 -2.45 -28.28 -13.41
N LEU A 786 -2.51 -29.42 -12.72
CA LEU A 786 -1.66 -29.72 -11.57
C LEU A 786 -0.25 -30.11 -12.06
N ASP A 787 0.71 -29.19 -11.97
CA ASP A 787 2.09 -29.39 -12.46
C ASP A 787 2.90 -30.32 -11.53
N THR A 788 2.63 -30.34 -10.22
CA THR A 788 3.40 -31.14 -9.24
C THR A 788 2.55 -31.56 -8.04
N LEU A 789 2.57 -32.86 -7.71
CA LEU A 789 2.03 -33.44 -6.48
C LEU A 789 3.18 -34.08 -5.69
N ASP A 790 3.48 -33.55 -4.49
CA ASP A 790 4.47 -34.15 -3.59
C ASP A 790 3.74 -34.99 -2.52
N CYS A 791 4.06 -36.28 -2.49
CA CYS A 791 3.31 -37.32 -1.80
C CYS A 791 4.25 -38.45 -1.36
N VAL A 792 5.17 -38.15 -0.45
CA VAL A 792 5.95 -39.18 0.24
C VAL A 792 5.00 -39.96 1.18
N PHE A 793 4.49 -41.12 0.72
CA PHE A 793 3.56 -42.00 1.45
C PHE A 793 4.28 -43.18 2.14
N PHE A 794 3.80 -43.60 3.32
CA PHE A 794 3.98 -44.97 3.83
C PHE A 794 2.76 -45.82 3.40
N CYS A 795 2.95 -46.90 2.65
CA CYS A 795 1.87 -47.81 2.25
C CYS A 795 1.92 -49.12 3.07
N PRO A 796 0.80 -49.64 3.61
CA PRO A 796 0.77 -50.93 4.30
C PRO A 796 1.29 -52.11 3.45
N SER A 797 1.27 -51.99 2.12
CA SER A 797 1.81 -52.99 1.20
C SER A 797 3.33 -53.10 1.21
N ASP A 798 4.05 -52.13 1.79
CA ASP A 798 5.52 -52.11 1.83
C ASP A 798 6.08 -52.83 3.07
N PHE A 799 5.23 -53.37 3.97
CA PHE A 799 5.67 -54.13 5.16
C PHE A 799 6.28 -55.49 4.75
N CYS A 800 7.50 -55.75 5.22
CA CYS A 800 8.30 -56.93 4.92
C CYS A 800 8.47 -57.79 6.18
N GLU A 801 8.05 -59.04 6.08
CA GLU A 801 8.19 -59.98 7.17
C GLU A 801 9.60 -60.60 7.19
N LEU A 802 10.41 -60.22 8.19
CA LEU A 802 11.79 -60.70 8.34
C LEU A 802 11.88 -61.94 9.23
N THR A 803 12.91 -62.76 9.01
CA THR A 803 13.26 -63.92 9.85
C THR A 803 14.78 -63.99 10.02
N LEU A 804 15.26 -64.14 11.25
CA LEU A 804 16.69 -64.24 11.57
C LEU A 804 17.28 -65.55 11.05
N ASP A 805 18.49 -65.52 10.51
CA ASP A 805 19.19 -66.69 9.96
C ASP A 805 20.11 -67.35 11.01
N PRO A 806 19.78 -68.56 11.53
CA PRO A 806 20.60 -69.28 12.48
C PRO A 806 22.01 -69.64 11.98
N ASN A 807 22.21 -69.65 10.66
CA ASN A 807 23.52 -69.93 10.06
C ASN A 807 24.49 -68.75 10.17
N THR A 808 23.97 -67.54 10.43
CA THR A 808 24.77 -66.31 10.55
C THR A 808 24.99 -65.91 12.01
N ALA A 809 24.08 -66.31 12.90
CA ALA A 809 24.07 -65.92 14.31
C ALA A 809 25.34 -66.33 15.06
N ASN A 810 25.95 -65.39 15.79
CA ASN A 810 27.04 -65.69 16.72
C ASN A 810 26.61 -66.71 17.78
N ARG A 811 27.55 -67.54 18.25
CA ARG A 811 27.23 -68.58 19.25
C ARG A 811 26.84 -68.02 20.62
N ARG A 812 26.99 -66.72 20.88
CA ARG A 812 26.46 -66.07 22.10
C ARG A 812 25.08 -65.45 21.91
N LEU A 813 24.49 -65.58 20.71
CA LEU A 813 23.14 -65.12 20.42
C LEU A 813 22.16 -66.28 20.48
N GLU A 814 21.21 -66.22 21.41
CA GLU A 814 20.09 -67.17 21.49
C GLU A 814 18.94 -66.69 20.60
N LEU A 815 18.60 -67.49 19.58
CA LEU A 815 17.43 -67.27 18.73
C LEU A 815 16.21 -67.97 19.34
N SER A 816 15.11 -67.24 19.46
CA SER A 816 13.85 -67.73 20.02
C SER A 816 12.64 -67.23 19.21
N GLU A 817 11.44 -67.66 19.59
CA GLU A 817 10.18 -67.24 18.95
C GLU A 817 10.20 -67.48 17.42
N ASN A 818 10.53 -68.71 16.99
CA ASN A 818 10.66 -69.09 15.57
C ASN A 818 11.62 -68.18 14.78
N ASN A 819 12.77 -67.83 15.36
CA ASN A 819 13.77 -66.92 14.78
C ASN A 819 13.27 -65.49 14.53
N LYS A 820 12.27 -65.03 15.30
CA LYS A 820 11.85 -63.62 15.32
C LYS A 820 12.55 -62.81 16.40
N LYS A 821 13.15 -63.47 17.39
CA LYS A 821 13.79 -62.81 18.53
C LYS A 821 15.21 -63.31 18.74
N VAL A 822 16.09 -62.37 19.09
CA VAL A 822 17.49 -62.62 19.43
C VAL A 822 17.86 -61.95 20.74
N GLU A 823 18.61 -62.66 21.57
CA GLU A 823 19.14 -62.18 22.84
C GLU A 823 20.63 -62.53 22.98
N LEU A 824 21.44 -61.58 23.47
CA LEU A 824 22.83 -61.86 23.81
C LEU A 824 22.92 -62.48 25.20
N VAL A 825 23.39 -63.73 25.27
CA VAL A 825 23.47 -64.56 26.49
C VAL A 825 24.91 -64.97 26.79
N TYR A 826 25.17 -65.35 28.05
CA TYR A 826 26.49 -65.86 28.47
C TYR A 826 26.78 -67.27 27.94
N GLU A 827 25.72 -68.07 27.71
CA GLU A 827 25.83 -69.47 27.31
C GLU A 827 26.08 -69.61 25.82
N VAL A 828 27.03 -70.48 25.46
CA VAL A 828 27.37 -70.76 24.05
C VAL A 828 26.30 -71.68 23.46
N GLN A 829 25.56 -71.17 22.49
CA GLN A 829 24.51 -71.86 21.77
C GLN A 829 25.08 -72.92 20.81
N SER A 830 24.41 -74.07 20.75
CA SER A 830 24.82 -75.23 19.95
C SER A 830 24.34 -75.14 18.50
N TYR A 831 24.89 -74.20 17.73
CA TYR A 831 24.62 -74.09 16.30
C TYR A 831 25.65 -74.87 15.45
N PRO A 832 25.25 -75.48 14.32
CA PRO A 832 26.19 -76.12 13.37
C PRO A 832 27.21 -75.12 12.80
N ASP A 833 28.42 -75.59 12.50
CA ASP A 833 29.41 -74.76 11.82
C ASP A 833 28.93 -74.36 10.43
N HIS A 834 29.07 -73.07 10.11
CA HIS A 834 28.65 -72.48 8.84
C HIS A 834 29.63 -71.38 8.44
N GLN A 835 29.87 -71.22 7.13
CA GLN A 835 30.85 -70.27 6.61
C GLN A 835 30.49 -68.80 6.89
N ASP A 836 29.20 -68.49 6.98
CA ASP A 836 28.67 -67.13 7.17
C ASP A 836 28.42 -66.78 8.66
N ARG A 837 28.86 -67.63 9.60
CA ARG A 837 28.65 -67.43 11.03
C ARG A 837 29.61 -66.39 11.58
N SER A 838 29.09 -65.40 12.32
CA SER A 838 29.94 -64.47 13.08
C SER A 838 30.59 -65.18 14.27
N GLU A 839 31.91 -65.37 14.27
CA GLU A 839 32.61 -66.04 15.39
C GLU A 839 32.97 -65.06 16.53
N ASP A 840 33.39 -63.83 16.19
CA ASP A 840 33.98 -62.89 17.16
C ASP A 840 33.00 -61.82 17.67
N TRP A 841 31.97 -61.46 16.89
CA TRP A 841 31.05 -60.36 17.22
C TRP A 841 29.61 -60.85 17.38
N GLY A 842 28.87 -60.31 18.34
CA GLY A 842 27.47 -60.63 18.63
C GLY A 842 26.49 -60.12 17.56
N GLN A 843 26.60 -60.60 16.32
CA GLN A 843 25.80 -60.16 15.18
C GLN A 843 25.02 -61.33 14.54
N VAL A 844 23.89 -61.02 13.91
CA VAL A 844 23.03 -61.93 13.14
C VAL A 844 22.40 -61.20 11.96
N MET A 845 22.23 -61.88 10.83
CA MET A 845 21.53 -61.38 9.64
C MET A 845 20.16 -62.04 9.47
N CYS A 846 19.28 -61.39 8.71
CA CYS A 846 18.02 -61.97 8.26
C CYS A 846 18.25 -62.87 7.04
N SER A 847 17.41 -63.90 6.91
CA SER A 847 17.41 -64.81 5.76
C SER A 847 16.67 -64.23 4.54
N THR A 848 15.69 -63.35 4.77
CA THR A 848 14.88 -62.68 3.74
C THR A 848 15.65 -61.54 3.07
N ASP A 849 15.63 -61.50 1.74
CA ASP A 849 16.14 -60.39 0.94
C ASP A 849 15.17 -59.20 0.94
N LEU A 850 15.72 -57.98 1.03
CA LEU A 850 14.97 -56.73 0.96
C LEU A 850 14.89 -56.30 -0.51
N THR A 851 13.74 -56.54 -1.15
CA THR A 851 13.52 -56.20 -2.57
C THR A 851 12.46 -55.12 -2.74
N GLY A 852 12.78 -54.04 -3.45
CA GLY A 852 11.83 -52.93 -3.70
C GLY A 852 11.73 -51.97 -2.51
N ARG A 853 10.53 -51.42 -2.25
CA ARG A 853 10.26 -50.63 -1.05
C ARG A 853 9.92 -51.58 0.10
N CYS A 854 10.75 -51.58 1.13
CA CYS A 854 10.63 -52.50 2.26
C CYS A 854 10.61 -51.75 3.59
N TYR A 855 9.68 -52.11 4.45
CA TYR A 855 9.52 -51.57 5.80
C TYR A 855 9.42 -52.73 6.81
N TRP A 856 10.11 -52.62 7.94
CA TRP A 856 9.96 -53.57 9.06
C TRP A 856 10.15 -52.84 10.38
N GLU A 857 9.53 -53.35 11.43
CA GLU A 857 9.63 -52.79 12.77
C GLU A 857 10.34 -53.77 13.70
N VAL A 858 11.05 -53.22 14.69
CA VAL A 858 11.70 -54.00 15.73
C VAL A 858 11.48 -53.40 17.10
N GLN A 859 11.21 -54.25 18.08
CA GLN A 859 11.31 -53.90 19.49
C GLN A 859 12.70 -54.27 19.98
N TRP A 860 13.36 -53.37 20.70
CA TRP A 860 14.71 -53.61 21.20
C TRP A 860 14.87 -53.13 22.64
N SER A 861 15.81 -53.71 23.36
CA SER A 861 16.22 -53.29 24.70
C SER A 861 17.69 -53.56 24.93
N GLY A 862 18.37 -52.72 25.71
CA GLY A 862 19.80 -52.85 25.97
C GLY A 862 20.62 -52.05 24.97
N ASN A 863 21.74 -52.62 24.50
CA ASN A 863 22.67 -52.00 23.57
C ASN A 863 22.66 -52.76 22.24
N VAL A 864 22.00 -52.17 21.25
CA VAL A 864 21.62 -52.83 19.99
C VAL A 864 22.04 -51.99 18.79
N GLU A 865 22.47 -52.65 17.73
CA GLU A 865 22.71 -52.05 16.43
C GLU A 865 21.74 -52.64 15.39
N ILE A 866 21.02 -51.77 14.68
CA ILE A 866 20.06 -52.13 13.64
C ILE A 866 20.67 -51.72 12.30
N SER A 867 20.78 -52.67 11.37
CA SER A 867 21.58 -52.49 10.16
C SER A 867 20.89 -52.97 8.90
N VAL A 868 21.28 -52.37 7.78
CA VAL A 868 21.00 -52.86 6.43
C VAL A 868 22.34 -53.18 5.78
N THR A 869 22.50 -54.40 5.26
CA THR A 869 23.79 -54.91 4.79
C THR A 869 23.66 -55.69 3.48
N TYR A 870 24.72 -55.72 2.69
CA TYR A 870 24.87 -56.75 1.67
C TYR A 870 25.18 -58.12 2.29
N ARG A 871 24.84 -59.20 1.58
CA ARG A 871 25.17 -60.58 2.01
C ARG A 871 26.69 -60.82 2.06
N GLY A 872 27.48 -60.06 1.31
CA GLY A 872 28.92 -60.22 1.16
C GLY A 872 29.78 -59.82 2.37
N ILE A 873 29.21 -59.33 3.48
CA ILE A 873 29.95 -59.12 4.74
C ILE A 873 30.36 -60.51 5.28
N ARG A 874 31.60 -60.93 5.00
CA ARG A 874 32.14 -62.25 5.38
C ARG A 874 32.73 -62.21 6.78
N SER A 875 32.52 -63.27 7.56
CA SER A 875 32.67 -63.29 9.01
C SER A 875 33.98 -63.92 9.55
N LYS A 876 35.13 -63.65 8.92
CA LYS A 876 36.43 -64.20 9.38
C LYS A 876 37.61 -63.21 9.24
N GLY A 877 38.23 -62.84 10.36
CA GLY A 877 39.47 -62.05 10.42
C GLY A 877 39.52 -61.00 11.54
N ASP A 878 40.73 -60.63 11.98
CA ASP A 878 41.01 -59.72 13.12
C ASP A 878 40.84 -58.21 12.82
N SER A 879 40.33 -57.84 11.62
CA SER A 879 40.10 -56.44 11.24
C SER A 879 38.66 -56.01 11.58
N GLY A 880 38.45 -54.81 12.12
CA GLY A 880 37.11 -54.27 12.43
C GLY A 880 36.21 -53.98 11.21
N GLU A 881 36.63 -54.36 10.01
CA GLU A 881 35.93 -54.13 8.73
C GLU A 881 34.66 -54.99 8.58
N TRP A 882 34.42 -55.95 9.47
CA TRP A 882 33.28 -56.89 9.40
C TRP A 882 32.15 -56.52 10.37
N VAL A 883 32.33 -55.45 11.17
CA VAL A 883 31.31 -54.95 12.08
C VAL A 883 30.31 -54.10 11.30
N PHE A 884 29.01 -54.31 11.53
CA PHE A 884 27.98 -53.44 11.00
C PHE A 884 28.31 -51.94 11.24
N GLY A 885 28.09 -51.11 10.23
CA GLY A 885 28.35 -49.67 10.27
C GLY A 885 29.83 -49.24 10.18
N ALA A 886 30.77 -50.16 10.40
CA ALA A 886 32.22 -49.91 10.33
C ALA A 886 32.84 -50.16 8.94
N ASN A 887 32.01 -50.39 7.91
CA ASN A 887 32.43 -50.63 6.53
C ASN A 887 31.51 -49.90 5.52
N ASP A 888 31.79 -50.06 4.23
CA ASP A 888 30.94 -49.54 3.14
C ASP A 888 29.89 -50.53 2.64
N GLN A 889 29.79 -51.70 3.28
CA GLN A 889 28.86 -52.77 2.94
C GLN A 889 27.61 -52.77 3.84
N SER A 890 27.56 -51.90 4.86
CA SER A 890 26.45 -51.79 5.80
C SER A 890 26.16 -50.35 6.23
N TRP A 891 24.89 -50.10 6.53
CA TRP A 891 24.36 -48.83 7.03
C TRP A 891 23.64 -49.09 8.35
N SER A 892 24.10 -48.48 9.44
CA SER A 892 23.76 -48.94 10.77
C SER A 892 23.34 -47.82 11.71
N LEU A 893 22.38 -48.15 12.57
CA LEU A 893 21.90 -47.32 13.66
C LEU A 893 22.19 -48.02 14.99
N TRP A 894 23.01 -47.37 15.81
CA TRP A 894 23.26 -47.75 17.18
C TRP A 894 22.20 -47.18 18.11
N CYS A 895 21.65 -48.04 18.96
CA CYS A 895 20.52 -47.80 19.85
C CYS A 895 20.92 -48.13 21.29
N ASP A 896 20.93 -47.14 22.18
CA ASP A 896 21.15 -47.32 23.63
C ASP A 896 20.19 -46.45 24.46
N ARG A 897 20.35 -46.45 25.80
CA ARG A 897 19.50 -45.65 26.70
C ARG A 897 19.71 -44.14 26.56
N ASP A 898 20.86 -43.70 26.05
CA ASP A 898 21.26 -42.30 25.96
C ASP A 898 20.91 -41.69 24.58
N GLY A 899 20.56 -42.51 23.59
CA GLY A 899 19.98 -42.07 22.32
C GLY A 899 20.37 -42.93 21.10
N TYR A 900 20.38 -42.29 19.93
CA TYR A 900 20.67 -42.92 18.64
C TYR A 900 21.97 -42.39 18.03
N ARG A 901 22.85 -43.27 17.52
CA ARG A 901 24.08 -42.90 16.78
C ARG A 901 24.13 -43.60 15.44
N VAL A 902 24.50 -42.89 14.38
CA VAL A 902 24.50 -43.40 13.00
C VAL A 902 25.93 -43.75 12.57
N TRP A 903 26.13 -44.92 11.97
CA TRP A 903 27.43 -45.45 11.57
C TRP A 903 27.44 -45.89 10.09
N HIS A 904 28.37 -45.34 9.31
CA HIS A 904 28.74 -45.75 7.95
C HIS A 904 30.07 -45.07 7.57
N LYS A 905 31.15 -45.83 7.34
CA LYS A 905 32.52 -45.44 6.87
C LYS A 905 33.11 -44.10 7.37
N HIS A 906 34.35 -44.10 7.87
CA HIS A 906 35.08 -42.91 8.38
C HIS A 906 35.47 -41.84 7.33
N GLU A 907 34.53 -41.23 6.57
CA GLU A 907 34.76 -39.97 5.82
C GLU A 907 33.44 -39.34 5.30
N PHE A 908 33.28 -38.02 5.44
CA PHE A 908 32.08 -37.27 5.01
C PHE A 908 32.12 -36.91 3.51
N SER A 909 30.99 -37.02 2.80
CA SER A 909 30.79 -36.45 1.45
C SER A 909 29.35 -35.96 1.26
N VAL A 910 29.18 -34.88 0.49
CA VAL A 910 27.88 -34.26 0.14
C VAL A 910 27.70 -34.28 -1.38
N TYR A 911 26.58 -34.79 -1.91
CA TYR A 911 25.98 -34.34 -3.19
C TYR A 911 24.53 -34.89 -3.40
N VAL A 912 23.80 -34.30 -4.37
CA VAL A 912 22.33 -34.27 -4.56
C VAL A 912 21.83 -35.12 -5.75
N ASP A 913 20.80 -35.92 -5.46
CA ASP A 913 19.61 -36.48 -6.18
C ASP A 913 19.61 -36.89 -7.69
N CYS A 914 18.88 -38.00 -8.01
CA CYS A 914 17.76 -37.93 -8.98
C CYS A 914 16.81 -39.17 -9.14
N PRO A 915 17.04 -40.41 -8.63
CA PRO A 915 15.91 -41.36 -8.42
C PRO A 915 16.10 -42.35 -7.23
N ALA A 916 16.37 -41.80 -6.05
CA ALA A 916 16.07 -42.25 -4.66
C ALA A 916 16.58 -43.59 -4.04
N GLY A 917 17.79 -44.07 -4.33
CA GLY A 917 18.44 -45.09 -3.48
C GLY A 917 18.73 -44.60 -2.04
N SER A 918 17.93 -45.01 -1.06
CA SER A 918 18.05 -44.53 0.33
C SER A 918 17.67 -45.56 1.41
N VAL A 919 18.36 -45.51 2.56
CA VAL A 919 17.97 -46.21 3.80
C VAL A 919 17.58 -45.17 4.85
N SER A 920 16.38 -45.26 5.43
CA SER A 920 15.90 -44.33 6.46
C SER A 920 15.58 -45.06 7.76
N PHE A 921 15.99 -44.49 8.89
CA PHE A 921 15.69 -44.98 10.22
C PHE A 921 14.69 -44.08 10.92
N TYR A 922 13.75 -44.68 11.65
CA TYR A 922 12.69 -43.99 12.39
C TYR A 922 12.56 -44.59 13.79
N THR A 923 12.10 -43.79 14.76
CA THR A 923 11.57 -44.30 16.04
C THR A 923 10.05 -44.16 16.04
N VAL A 924 9.37 -45.14 16.65
CA VAL A 924 7.91 -45.21 16.72
C VAL A 924 7.47 -44.87 18.15
N SER A 925 6.65 -43.83 18.33
CA SER A 925 6.09 -43.44 19.63
C SER A 925 4.61 -43.15 19.51
N THR A 926 3.75 -43.97 20.15
CA THR A 926 2.29 -43.80 20.26
C THR A 926 1.67 -43.12 19.04
N ASP A 927 1.76 -43.82 17.91
CA ASP A 927 1.22 -43.46 16.58
C ASP A 927 1.97 -42.37 15.80
N LYS A 928 3.23 -42.07 16.15
CA LYS A 928 4.10 -41.14 15.39
C LYS A 928 5.40 -41.80 14.98
N LEU A 929 5.72 -41.71 13.68
CA LEU A 929 7.04 -42.00 13.12
C LEU A 929 7.92 -40.75 13.24
N ILE A 930 8.98 -40.83 14.04
CA ILE A 930 9.97 -39.77 14.19
C ILE A 930 11.20 -40.19 13.39
N HIS A 931 11.52 -39.46 12.32
CA HIS A 931 12.70 -39.71 11.50
C HIS A 931 13.98 -39.49 12.32
N ILE A 932 14.92 -40.43 12.24
CA ILE A 932 16.23 -40.37 12.90
C ILE A 932 17.29 -39.93 11.87
N TYR A 933 17.42 -40.66 10.76
CA TYR A 933 18.43 -40.39 9.74
C TYR A 933 18.13 -41.08 8.41
N THR A 934 18.62 -40.51 7.29
CA THR A 934 18.56 -41.13 5.96
C THR A 934 19.95 -41.20 5.33
N PHE A 935 20.41 -42.40 5.00
CA PHE A 935 21.53 -42.63 4.10
C PHE A 935 21.06 -42.53 2.65
N LYS A 936 21.83 -41.83 1.81
CA LYS A 936 21.64 -41.83 0.35
C LYS A 936 22.77 -42.59 -0.29
N THR A 937 22.46 -43.64 -1.05
CA THR A 937 23.46 -44.53 -1.64
C THR A 937 22.89 -45.25 -2.87
N THR A 938 23.75 -45.79 -3.72
CA THR A 938 23.34 -46.66 -4.82
C THR A 938 23.63 -48.10 -4.43
N PHE A 939 22.58 -48.93 -4.31
CA PHE A 939 22.75 -50.32 -3.96
C PHE A 939 23.19 -51.15 -5.17
N THR A 940 24.24 -51.95 -5.00
CA THR A 940 24.84 -52.76 -6.07
C THR A 940 24.47 -54.24 -5.98
N GLU A 941 23.94 -54.68 -4.84
CA GLU A 941 23.56 -56.08 -4.56
C GLU A 941 22.28 -56.14 -3.69
N PRO A 942 21.60 -57.30 -3.57
CA PRO A 942 20.48 -57.48 -2.66
C PRO A 942 20.85 -57.19 -1.20
N LEU A 943 19.95 -56.52 -0.48
CA LEU A 943 20.14 -56.11 0.91
C LEU A 943 19.45 -57.04 1.88
N PHE A 944 19.94 -57.08 3.11
CA PHE A 944 19.43 -57.88 4.22
C PHE A 944 19.39 -57.03 5.49
N GLY A 945 18.39 -57.28 6.34
CA GLY A 945 18.37 -56.72 7.70
C GLY A 945 19.40 -57.42 8.59
N GLY A 946 20.13 -56.66 9.42
CA GLY A 946 21.14 -57.18 10.34
C GLY A 946 21.01 -56.57 11.73
N PHE A 947 21.38 -57.33 12.76
CA PHE A 947 21.32 -56.90 14.15
C PHE A 947 22.62 -57.22 14.88
N GLY A 948 23.19 -56.22 15.56
CA GLY A 948 24.32 -56.36 16.49
C GLY A 948 23.86 -56.18 17.93
N LEU A 949 24.35 -57.00 18.84
CA LEU A 949 24.04 -56.92 20.27
C LEU A 949 25.34 -56.85 21.06
N TRP A 950 25.49 -55.82 21.89
CA TRP A 950 26.79 -55.41 22.42
C TRP A 950 26.89 -55.51 23.95
N GLU A 951 25.78 -55.71 24.65
CA GLU A 951 25.72 -55.87 26.10
C GLU A 951 24.86 -57.09 26.47
N THR A 952 25.31 -57.93 27.41
CA THR A 952 24.57 -59.14 27.80
C THR A 952 23.18 -58.78 28.33
N GLY A 953 22.15 -59.49 27.87
CA GLY A 953 20.75 -59.17 28.14
C GLY A 953 20.13 -58.15 27.18
N SER A 954 20.88 -57.66 26.18
CA SER A 954 20.31 -56.94 25.03
C SER A 954 19.44 -57.87 24.21
N LYS A 955 18.33 -57.35 23.66
CA LYS A 955 17.32 -58.12 22.94
C LYS A 955 16.83 -57.35 21.73
N VAL A 956 16.53 -58.07 20.66
CA VAL A 956 15.77 -57.58 19.50
C VAL A 956 14.66 -58.56 19.19
N CYS A 957 13.45 -58.05 18.97
CA CYS A 957 12.30 -58.81 18.52
C CYS A 957 11.75 -58.15 17.24
N LEU A 958 11.67 -58.91 16.16
CA LEU A 958 11.04 -58.51 14.91
C LEU A 958 9.53 -58.47 15.12
N CYS A 959 8.90 -57.32 14.88
CA CYS A 959 7.45 -57.18 15.01
C CYS A 959 6.74 -57.95 13.87
N GLY A 960 5.63 -58.61 14.20
CA GLY A 960 4.64 -59.06 13.23
C GLY A 960 3.55 -58.00 13.05
N VAL A 961 2.83 -58.05 11.92
CA VAL A 961 1.61 -57.25 11.71
C VAL A 961 0.49 -57.75 12.61
#